data_AF-A0A367RWB0-F1
#
_entry.id   AF-A0A367RWB0-F1
#
_cell.length_a   1.000
_cell.length_b   1.000
_cell.length_c   1.000
_cell.angle_alpha   90.00
_cell.angle_beta   90.00
_cell.angle_gamma   90.00
#
_symmetry.space_group_name_H-M   'P 1'
#
loop_
_entity.id
_entity.type
_entity.pdbx_description
1 polymer ?
#
loop_
_entity_poly.entity_id
_entity_poly.type
_entity_poly.pdbx_seq_one_letter_code
_entity_poly.pdbx_strand_id
1 'polypeptide(L)'
;MKFSLFNFSSGEGTSPEDKYHLVIEAAKFADQNGFSSLWVPERHFSAMGCLYPRPQLLLAALARETKQINLRAGSVLLPLHNPIQIAEDWAMLDNLSGGRVGLACATGWHPNDFVFSPNKYQNRHKQMYEDIQILRKLWKGESIWREGGDGKQVKVKTYPTPIQSELPLWVAAGVSPTTFIKAGEIGANLLTHMQIHDPDELGEKIKLYHESLAENGYAPQAHEITVWVQAFVGKNADVAIEQAAAALNDWYKSDAPLMFSGFSFLHKGKKIDITQLSATDFQDYVRFVCDRLVARNMAIFGSPETCCESIQKFQAIGVTEVACQLDFGLQPDLVLQSLPYLKELKDKCNTQQWTEPSPGKIQFSQAVEFSTVEGSTSQKNSHNLQDIRDRCLEELTRAEFYNRYQQLGLEYGSSFQGVEHIWRRDGEVLGRVQLPELLQQESNFDINHPAFIDSCVQVLLAALPVDIDYNQGVLYFAGMRSFHVYHAIAKQVWCHAIVRNESANSIDLDKVEGDVKILDEQGQVLAEVIGLRVRDLEGDMQDERQQNLSDWLYKIQWQLQPRLSISNLQETGHSSSWLIFADSLGVGNRLKVLLEARGDICVTVLPGENYKILETGNYQINPARPEDFQQLFQDLSLLEQIPLRGVVHLWSLEAPPIEETTLDSLETAQQLGCGSVLSLVQALTRASWRNAARLWLVASGSQSVTSEDASRSIAQSPLWGLGKTINYEYPELLCTTVDISSKISSQESQSLFEELWLNERETQIALRGNQRYVARLVQWFAKDTQPKKKSALLNPQATYLITGGLGSLGLLVADWMAKQGAKHLVLIGRSDVSIKAQEILNQLQQAGTQVEICQADVSNQEDVARVLQTIKATMPPLQGIIHAAGVIDDGILEQQNWERLNRAMAPKVKGTWNLHQLTQNLPLDFFVCFSSIASLLGSPGQGNYAAANAFMDALVHHRQALGLPGLSINWGLWKESGMAAHLGSLVQNRIAAQGVETIAPQQGLQILADLLIKDAVQVGVLPINWSKFLQLFPAGSEPSLLFDIAQQQRQPAAVTTQETPAQKQEFLHQLQDAVKSDRHSLLTAYTQKLVAKILGHSTSQLDFQQPLINLGVDSFMSIELKNEIKTHINVDVPVVKFLEDISVATLVTFLDEQLKTSASTSLAVNNGERAEGEL
;
A
#
# COMPACT_ATOMS: atom_id res chain seq x y z
N MET A 1 15.95 35.29 17.68
CA MET A 1 14.85 34.30 17.53
C MET A 1 13.94 34.36 18.76
N LYS A 2 12.61 34.34 18.61
CA LYS A 2 11.70 34.26 19.77
C LYS A 2 11.56 32.81 20.25
N PHE A 3 11.44 32.61 21.56
CA PHE A 3 11.18 31.30 22.17
C PHE A 3 9.86 31.33 22.90
N SER A 4 9.05 30.31 22.68
CA SER A 4 7.73 30.13 23.28
C SER A 4 7.56 28.73 23.81
N LEU A 5 6.63 28.55 24.74
CA LEU A 5 6.23 27.24 25.22
C LEU A 5 4.98 26.77 24.49
N PHE A 6 4.89 25.47 24.24
CA PHE A 6 3.75 24.83 23.61
C PHE A 6 3.28 23.64 24.45
N ASN A 7 2.00 23.60 24.77
CA ASN A 7 1.42 22.53 25.58
C ASN A 7 0.31 21.86 24.78
N PHE A 8 0.56 20.64 24.30
CA PHE A 8 -0.39 19.88 23.50
C PHE A 8 -1.03 18.73 24.27
N SER A 9 -0.38 18.18 25.31
CA SER A 9 -0.76 17.03 26.15
C SER A 9 -1.18 15.73 25.42
N SER A 10 -0.70 14.58 25.90
CA SER A 10 -0.98 13.24 25.34
C SER A 10 -1.82 12.35 26.25
N GLY A 11 -2.92 12.89 26.78
CA GLY A 11 -3.92 12.13 27.55
C GLY A 11 -4.05 12.54 29.02
N GLU A 12 -4.93 11.85 29.75
CA GLU A 12 -5.24 12.13 31.16
C GLU A 12 -4.34 11.39 32.18
N GLY A 13 -3.33 10.66 31.71
CA GLY A 13 -2.75 9.52 32.43
C GLY A 13 -1.64 9.77 33.45
N THR A 14 -1.17 11.00 33.70
CA THR A 14 0.09 11.20 34.46
C THR A 14 -0.03 11.55 35.94
N SER A 15 -1.20 11.91 36.47
CA SER A 15 -1.50 11.88 37.93
C SER A 15 -2.94 12.37 38.16
N PRO A 16 -3.75 11.73 39.01
CA PRO A 16 -5.14 12.17 39.27
C PRO A 16 -5.28 13.53 39.95
N GLU A 17 -4.23 14.05 40.60
CA GLU A 17 -4.39 15.13 41.59
C GLU A 17 -4.23 16.56 41.03
N ASP A 18 -3.54 16.79 39.91
CA ASP A 18 -3.50 18.12 39.26
C ASP A 18 -3.11 18.06 37.76
N LYS A 19 -4.12 17.88 36.89
CA LYS A 19 -3.96 17.75 35.43
C LYS A 19 -3.39 19.00 34.74
N TYR A 20 -3.44 20.17 35.37
CA TYR A 20 -3.00 21.45 34.77
C TYR A 20 -1.73 22.02 35.40
N HIS A 21 -1.15 21.33 36.39
CA HIS A 21 0.05 21.77 37.10
C HIS A 21 1.17 22.22 36.17
N LEU A 22 1.54 21.35 35.21
CA LEU A 22 2.65 21.60 34.29
C LEU A 22 2.46 22.88 33.48
N VAL A 23 1.30 23.06 32.85
CA VAL A 23 1.04 24.23 31.99
C VAL A 23 0.98 25.51 32.80
N ILE A 24 0.46 25.47 34.04
CA ILE A 24 0.40 26.64 34.93
C ILE A 24 1.81 27.05 35.38
N GLU A 25 2.60 26.11 35.91
CA GLU A 25 3.94 26.44 36.42
C GLU A 25 4.93 26.77 35.30
N ALA A 26 4.82 26.10 34.15
CA ALA A 26 5.60 26.46 32.96
C ALA A 26 5.25 27.86 32.45
N ALA A 27 3.96 28.26 32.47
CA ALA A 27 3.54 29.61 32.11
C ALA A 27 4.12 30.68 33.04
N LYS A 28 4.09 30.45 34.37
CA LYS A 28 4.69 31.36 35.36
C LYS A 28 6.20 31.49 35.16
N PHE A 29 6.89 30.37 34.93
CA PHE A 29 8.32 30.37 34.65
C PHE A 29 8.63 31.18 33.39
N ALA A 30 7.89 30.92 32.30
CA ALA A 30 8.08 31.57 31.01
C ALA A 30 7.84 33.09 31.09
N ASP A 31 6.81 33.50 31.84
CA ASP A 31 6.49 34.91 32.14
C ASP A 31 7.64 35.64 32.85
N GLN A 32 8.28 34.97 33.80
CA GLN A 32 9.39 35.54 34.59
C GLN A 32 10.73 35.52 33.85
N ASN A 33 10.88 34.67 32.82
CA ASN A 33 12.16 34.41 32.16
C ASN A 33 12.21 34.90 30.69
N GLY A 34 11.26 35.74 30.29
CA GLY A 34 11.29 36.44 29.00
C GLY A 34 11.07 35.53 27.80
N PHE A 35 10.20 34.53 27.94
CA PHE A 35 9.65 33.81 26.80
C PHE A 35 8.54 34.64 26.14
N SER A 36 8.37 34.47 24.83
CA SER A 36 7.47 35.26 23.98
C SER A 36 6.01 34.93 24.24
N SER A 37 5.67 33.64 24.20
CA SER A 37 4.28 33.17 24.24
C SER A 37 4.14 31.81 24.93
N LEU A 38 2.96 31.55 25.45
CA LEU A 38 2.44 30.21 25.73
C LEU A 38 1.39 29.86 24.67
N TRP A 39 1.54 28.69 24.06
CA TRP A 39 0.62 28.15 23.07
C TRP A 39 -0.13 26.93 23.61
N VAL A 40 -1.46 26.94 23.46
CA VAL A 40 -2.33 25.82 23.85
C VAL A 40 -3.26 25.49 22.68
N PRO A 41 -3.35 24.24 22.19
CA PRO A 41 -4.18 23.89 21.05
C PRO A 41 -5.67 23.88 21.42
N GLU A 42 -6.49 23.65 20.41
CA GLU A 42 -7.89 23.24 20.59
C GLU A 42 -8.09 21.84 19.99
N ARG A 43 -8.53 20.87 20.82
CA ARG A 43 -8.81 19.49 20.38
C ARG A 43 -10.04 18.94 21.10
N HIS A 44 -10.93 18.26 20.36
CA HIS A 44 -12.17 17.72 20.89
C HIS A 44 -12.23 16.21 20.72
N PHE A 45 -12.82 15.52 21.70
CA PHE A 45 -13.22 14.11 21.57
C PHE A 45 -12.11 13.11 21.22
N SER A 46 -10.84 13.48 21.38
CA SER A 46 -9.68 12.60 21.25
C SER A 46 -8.84 12.60 22.53
N ALA A 47 -8.19 11.47 22.84
CA ALA A 47 -7.27 11.37 23.98
C ALA A 47 -6.10 12.35 23.86
N MET A 48 -5.63 12.57 22.63
CA MET A 48 -4.60 13.54 22.32
C MET A 48 -5.13 14.99 22.39
N GLY A 49 -4.49 15.85 23.17
CA GLY A 49 -4.93 17.22 23.43
C GLY A 49 -6.21 17.36 24.23
N CYS A 50 -6.65 16.29 24.90
CA CYS A 50 -7.91 16.23 25.63
C CYS A 50 -8.01 17.23 26.78
N LEU A 51 -6.87 17.74 27.29
CA LEU A 51 -6.86 18.75 28.36
C LEU A 51 -7.29 20.13 27.87
N TYR A 52 -7.32 20.37 26.55
CA TYR A 52 -7.48 21.69 25.95
C TYR A 52 -8.63 21.78 24.92
N PRO A 53 -9.87 21.34 25.23
CA PRO A 53 -10.99 21.47 24.29
C PRO A 53 -11.49 22.91 24.15
N ARG A 54 -11.17 23.78 25.11
CA ARG A 54 -11.51 25.21 25.11
C ARG A 54 -10.33 26.03 25.63
N PRO A 55 -9.32 26.32 24.80
CA PRO A 55 -8.10 26.98 25.25
C PRO A 55 -8.37 28.36 25.88
N GLN A 56 -9.40 29.07 25.44
CA GLN A 56 -9.77 30.39 25.99
C GLN A 56 -10.05 30.34 27.51
N LEU A 57 -10.57 29.23 28.03
CA LEU A 57 -10.89 29.10 29.46
C LEU A 57 -9.61 28.97 30.29
N LEU A 58 -8.69 28.11 29.87
CA LEU A 58 -7.39 27.95 30.53
C LEU A 58 -6.56 29.22 30.42
N LEU A 59 -6.50 29.82 29.23
CA LEU A 59 -5.77 31.06 29.02
C LEU A 59 -6.37 32.22 29.85
N ALA A 60 -7.68 32.25 30.10
CA ALA A 60 -8.29 33.24 31.00
C ALA A 60 -7.82 33.09 32.45
N ALA A 61 -7.64 31.85 32.93
CA ALA A 61 -7.03 31.62 34.23
C ALA A 61 -5.56 32.08 34.24
N LEU A 62 -4.79 31.73 33.22
CA LEU A 62 -3.39 32.11 33.10
C LEU A 62 -3.16 33.61 32.87
N ALA A 63 -4.12 34.32 32.29
CA ALA A 63 -4.11 35.78 32.15
C ALA A 63 -3.99 36.49 33.50
N ARG A 64 -4.50 35.88 34.58
CA ARG A 64 -4.38 36.40 35.94
C ARG A 64 -3.10 35.98 36.65
N GLU A 65 -2.58 34.80 36.30
CA GLU A 65 -1.33 34.25 36.86
C GLU A 65 -0.06 34.82 36.21
N THR A 66 -0.18 35.41 35.02
CA THR A 66 0.94 35.92 34.22
C THR A 66 0.78 37.40 33.87
N LYS A 67 1.88 38.12 33.65
CA LYS A 67 1.86 39.57 33.43
C LYS A 67 2.37 40.03 32.07
N GLN A 68 3.29 39.28 31.46
CA GLN A 68 4.09 39.69 30.30
C GLN A 68 3.96 38.74 29.11
N ILE A 69 3.87 37.43 29.35
CA ILE A 69 3.83 36.42 28.28
C ILE A 69 2.56 36.53 27.43
N ASN A 70 2.67 36.34 26.12
CA ASN A 70 1.50 36.26 25.24
C ASN A 70 0.76 34.93 25.43
N LEU A 71 -0.56 34.97 25.36
CA LEU A 71 -1.45 33.83 25.57
C LEU A 71 -2.12 33.48 24.24
N ARG A 72 -1.61 32.45 23.58
CA ARG A 72 -2.00 32.12 22.21
C ARG A 72 -2.67 30.75 22.13
N ALA A 73 -3.71 30.62 21.31
CA ALA A 73 -4.24 29.31 20.95
C ALA A 73 -3.58 28.76 19.68
N GLY A 74 -3.19 27.49 19.70
CA GLY A 74 -2.40 26.83 18.66
C GLY A 74 -3.20 26.22 17.51
N SER A 75 -4.53 26.09 17.62
CA SER A 75 -5.34 25.46 16.54
C SER A 75 -6.85 25.63 16.71
N VAL A 76 -7.37 26.86 16.81
CA VAL A 76 -8.82 27.08 16.94
C VAL A 76 -9.55 26.65 15.66
N LEU A 77 -10.43 25.67 15.82
CA LEU A 77 -11.12 25.01 14.71
C LEU A 77 -12.30 25.86 14.23
N LEU A 78 -12.04 26.94 13.49
CA LEU A 78 -13.09 27.88 13.07
C LEU A 78 -14.33 27.22 12.46
N PRO A 79 -14.22 26.22 11.55
CA PRO A 79 -15.39 25.58 10.98
C PRO A 79 -16.31 24.94 12.02
N LEU A 80 -15.79 24.54 13.18
CA LEU A 80 -16.57 23.91 14.25
C LEU A 80 -17.45 24.91 15.00
N HIS A 81 -17.05 26.17 15.07
CA HIS A 81 -17.64 27.17 15.96
C HIS A 81 -18.41 28.24 15.20
N ASN A 82 -19.12 29.07 15.97
CA ASN A 82 -19.66 30.32 15.45
C ASN A 82 -18.58 31.42 15.57
N PRO A 83 -18.21 32.12 14.49
CA PRO A 83 -17.19 33.17 14.55
C PRO A 83 -17.56 34.34 15.48
N ILE A 84 -18.86 34.56 15.75
CA ILE A 84 -19.32 35.57 16.71
C ILE A 84 -18.92 35.17 18.13
N GLN A 85 -19.18 33.91 18.50
CA GLN A 85 -18.81 33.36 19.82
C GLN A 85 -17.30 33.45 20.04
N ILE A 86 -16.51 33.07 19.03
CA ILE A 86 -15.05 33.17 19.10
C ILE A 86 -14.64 34.63 19.32
N ALA A 87 -15.22 35.56 18.55
CA ALA A 87 -14.87 36.96 18.67
C ALA A 87 -15.20 37.54 20.06
N GLU A 88 -16.32 37.16 20.68
CA GLU A 88 -16.68 37.58 22.05
C GLU A 88 -15.78 36.94 23.11
N ASP A 89 -15.61 35.62 23.08
CA ASP A 89 -14.79 34.87 24.04
C ASP A 89 -13.35 35.41 24.08
N TRP A 90 -12.76 35.64 22.90
CA TRP A 90 -11.39 36.11 22.78
C TRP A 90 -11.25 37.61 23.03
N ALA A 91 -12.26 38.44 22.74
CA ALA A 91 -12.27 39.84 23.15
C ALA A 91 -12.30 39.99 24.68
N MET A 92 -13.06 39.13 25.36
CA MET A 92 -13.06 39.08 26.83
C MET A 92 -11.68 38.69 27.36
N LEU A 93 -11.06 37.66 26.80
CA LEU A 93 -9.71 37.23 27.18
C LEU A 93 -8.65 38.33 26.90
N ASP A 94 -8.78 39.06 25.80
CA ASP A 94 -7.92 40.18 25.47
C ASP A 94 -8.00 41.27 26.55
N ASN A 95 -9.21 41.59 27.01
CA ASN A 95 -9.42 42.51 28.11
C ASN A 95 -8.85 41.99 29.44
N LEU A 96 -9.05 40.71 29.76
CA LEU A 96 -8.55 40.09 30.99
C LEU A 96 -7.01 40.02 31.05
N SER A 97 -6.38 39.77 29.90
CA SER A 97 -4.93 39.67 29.77
C SER A 97 -4.23 41.01 29.60
N GLY A 98 -4.96 42.07 29.24
CA GLY A 98 -4.39 43.39 28.97
C GLY A 98 -3.78 43.50 27.56
N GLY A 99 -4.37 42.85 26.56
CA GLY A 99 -3.93 42.95 25.17
C GLY A 99 -2.90 41.91 24.74
N ARG A 100 -2.83 40.74 25.40
CA ARG A 100 -1.75 39.75 25.20
C ARG A 100 -2.19 38.50 24.44
N VAL A 101 -3.33 38.52 23.76
CA VAL A 101 -3.88 37.31 23.12
C VAL A 101 -3.51 37.19 21.65
N GLY A 102 -3.44 35.95 21.16
CA GLY A 102 -3.33 35.64 19.73
C GLY A 102 -4.02 34.33 19.37
N LEU A 103 -4.41 34.20 18.11
CA LEU A 103 -5.22 33.08 17.63
C LEU A 103 -4.61 32.42 16.40
N ALA A 104 -4.25 31.14 16.48
CA ALA A 104 -4.02 30.34 15.29
C ALA A 104 -5.30 29.65 14.85
N CYS A 105 -5.79 29.98 13.66
CA CYS A 105 -6.97 29.38 13.05
C CYS A 105 -6.59 28.11 12.29
N ALA A 106 -7.36 27.05 12.48
CA ALA A 106 -7.15 25.76 11.85
C ALA A 106 -8.43 25.23 11.20
N THR A 107 -8.24 24.40 10.17
CA THR A 107 -9.36 23.83 9.41
C THR A 107 -9.97 22.60 10.07
N GLY A 108 -9.24 21.94 10.98
CA GLY A 108 -9.60 20.63 11.52
C GLY A 108 -9.30 19.51 10.52
N TRP A 109 -8.56 18.50 10.94
CA TRP A 109 -8.18 17.38 10.08
C TRP A 109 -8.92 16.09 10.45
N HIS A 110 -9.36 15.94 11.69
CA HIS A 110 -10.00 14.73 12.18
C HIS A 110 -11.54 14.82 12.05
N PRO A 111 -12.22 13.87 11.37
CA PRO A 111 -13.68 13.91 11.22
C PRO A 111 -14.43 13.98 12.56
N ASN A 112 -13.94 13.30 13.60
CA ASN A 112 -14.60 13.29 14.91
C ASN A 112 -14.53 14.65 15.64
N ASP A 113 -13.63 15.56 15.25
CA ASP A 113 -13.65 16.94 15.77
C ASP A 113 -14.98 17.64 15.40
N PHE A 114 -15.65 17.17 14.33
CA PHE A 114 -16.84 17.79 13.74
C PHE A 114 -18.16 17.19 14.21
N VAL A 115 -18.19 16.45 15.32
CA VAL A 115 -19.45 15.87 15.85
C VAL A 115 -20.52 16.95 16.10
N PHE A 116 -20.14 18.17 16.50
CA PHE A 116 -21.07 19.29 16.65
C PHE A 116 -21.60 19.87 15.33
N SER A 117 -20.93 19.61 14.21
CA SER A 117 -21.23 20.20 12.89
C SER A 117 -20.71 19.32 11.73
N PRO A 118 -21.22 18.08 11.58
CA PRO A 118 -20.63 17.08 10.67
C PRO A 118 -20.65 17.53 9.21
N ASN A 119 -21.71 18.25 8.81
CA ASN A 119 -21.90 18.76 7.45
C ASN A 119 -20.83 19.78 7.03
N LYS A 120 -20.11 20.39 7.99
CA LYS A 120 -19.06 21.37 7.69
C LYS A 120 -17.72 20.71 7.34
N TYR A 121 -17.53 19.41 7.61
CA TYR A 121 -16.25 18.74 7.39
C TYR A 121 -15.81 18.78 5.92
N GLN A 122 -16.73 18.55 4.97
CA GLN A 122 -16.39 18.55 3.54
C GLN A 122 -15.92 19.93 3.04
N ASN A 123 -16.50 21.02 3.56
CA ASN A 123 -16.21 22.41 3.13
C ASN A 123 -15.30 23.18 4.10
N ARG A 124 -14.69 22.50 5.07
CA ARG A 124 -13.97 23.10 6.21
C ARG A 124 -12.87 24.11 5.82
N HIS A 125 -12.14 23.86 4.73
CA HIS A 125 -11.09 24.76 4.26
C HIS A 125 -11.65 26.11 3.84
N LYS A 126 -12.70 26.11 3.00
CA LYS A 126 -13.36 27.33 2.54
C LYS A 126 -14.01 28.08 3.71
N GLN A 127 -14.71 27.34 4.56
CA GLN A 127 -15.42 27.89 5.72
C GLN A 127 -14.46 28.63 6.68
N MET A 128 -13.27 28.06 6.96
CA MET A 128 -12.29 28.70 7.83
C MET A 128 -11.91 30.10 7.34
N TYR A 129 -11.59 30.27 6.05
CA TYR A 129 -11.16 31.58 5.53
C TYR A 129 -12.31 32.59 5.48
N GLU A 130 -13.54 32.16 5.22
CA GLU A 130 -14.73 33.03 5.31
C GLU A 130 -14.96 33.49 6.77
N ASP A 131 -14.81 32.58 7.73
CA ASP A 131 -14.96 32.88 9.15
C ASP A 131 -13.84 33.78 9.70
N ILE A 132 -12.60 33.67 9.18
CA ILE A 132 -11.50 34.61 9.51
C ILE A 132 -11.90 36.05 9.16
N GLN A 133 -12.54 36.27 8.01
CA GLN A 133 -12.96 37.61 7.60
C GLN A 133 -14.06 38.16 8.51
N ILE A 134 -15.00 37.32 8.93
CA ILE A 134 -16.03 37.70 9.90
C ILE A 134 -15.39 38.05 11.25
N LEU A 135 -14.46 37.21 11.73
CA LEU A 135 -13.76 37.40 12.98
C LEU A 135 -12.96 38.73 13.00
N ARG A 136 -12.21 39.03 11.94
CA ARG A 136 -11.46 40.30 11.82
C ARG A 136 -12.39 41.52 11.85
N LYS A 137 -13.53 41.48 11.16
CA LYS A 137 -14.52 42.58 11.19
C LYS A 137 -15.07 42.82 12.59
N LEU A 138 -15.51 41.74 13.24
CA LEU A 138 -16.03 41.81 14.60
C LEU A 138 -14.96 42.31 15.59
N TRP A 139 -13.71 41.86 15.44
CA TRP A 139 -12.58 42.30 16.29
C TRP A 139 -12.34 43.81 16.20
N LYS A 140 -12.42 44.40 14.99
CA LYS A 140 -12.32 45.86 14.77
C LYS A 140 -13.52 46.64 15.31
N GLY A 141 -14.51 45.96 15.90
CA GLY A 141 -15.74 46.56 16.39
C GLY A 141 -16.72 46.96 15.28
N GLU A 142 -16.54 46.44 14.06
CA GLU A 142 -17.56 46.51 13.02
C GLU A 142 -18.74 45.59 13.38
N SER A 143 -19.83 45.69 12.61
CA SER A 143 -20.98 44.82 12.80
C SER A 143 -21.29 44.05 11.53
N ILE A 144 -21.86 42.86 11.71
CA ILE A 144 -22.30 41.98 10.63
C ILE A 144 -23.81 41.77 10.71
N TRP A 145 -24.45 41.41 9.60
CA TRP A 145 -25.87 41.05 9.58
C TRP A 145 -26.06 39.56 9.86
N ARG A 146 -27.03 39.23 10.71
CA ARG A 146 -27.46 37.86 11.01
C ARG A 146 -28.97 37.80 11.18
N GLU A 147 -29.55 36.65 10.87
CA GLU A 147 -30.96 36.38 11.14
C GLU A 147 -31.16 36.14 12.65
N GLY A 148 -32.10 36.85 13.25
CA GLY A 148 -32.52 36.67 14.64
C GLY A 148 -33.54 35.54 14.78
N GLY A 149 -33.85 35.15 16.03
CA GLY A 149 -34.82 34.09 16.31
C GLY A 149 -36.26 34.40 15.87
N ASP A 150 -36.55 35.65 15.47
CA ASP A 150 -37.82 36.08 14.87
C ASP A 150 -37.77 36.16 13.34
N GLY A 151 -36.70 35.66 12.70
CA GLY A 151 -36.48 35.68 11.25
C GLY A 151 -36.05 37.03 10.69
N LYS A 152 -35.88 38.08 11.52
CA LYS A 152 -35.46 39.41 11.05
C LYS A 152 -33.95 39.54 11.03
N GLN A 153 -33.45 40.39 10.14
CA GLN A 153 -32.03 40.74 10.10
C GLN A 153 -31.67 41.65 11.27
N VAL A 154 -30.72 41.21 12.09
CA VAL A 154 -30.16 41.91 13.23
C VAL A 154 -28.69 42.22 12.96
N LYS A 155 -28.28 43.44 13.28
CA LYS A 155 -26.89 43.87 13.20
C LYS A 155 -26.16 43.45 14.48
N VAL A 156 -25.21 42.54 14.37
CA VAL A 156 -24.46 41.95 15.49
C VAL A 156 -23.07 42.55 15.55
N LYS A 157 -22.66 42.98 16.74
CA LYS A 157 -21.32 43.46 17.09
C LYS A 157 -20.90 42.77 18.39
N THR A 158 -19.61 42.55 18.57
CA THR A 158 -19.04 41.91 19.77
C THR A 158 -18.91 42.88 20.94
N TYR A 159 -19.17 42.37 22.15
CA TYR A 159 -18.93 43.07 23.41
C TYR A 159 -18.31 42.08 24.43
N PRO A 160 -17.26 42.45 25.18
CA PRO A 160 -16.55 43.73 25.14
C PRO A 160 -15.78 43.93 23.83
N THR A 161 -15.44 45.19 23.49
CA THR A 161 -14.49 45.46 22.40
C THR A 161 -13.09 45.05 22.86
N PRO A 162 -12.26 44.40 22.01
CA PRO A 162 -10.87 44.12 22.32
C PRO A 162 -10.05 45.38 22.66
N ILE A 163 -8.99 45.21 23.45
CA ILE A 163 -7.94 46.22 23.68
C ILE A 163 -7.07 46.35 22.42
N GLN A 164 -6.71 45.23 21.79
CA GLN A 164 -5.91 45.23 20.57
C GLN A 164 -6.77 45.65 19.36
N SER A 165 -6.31 46.64 18.59
CA SER A 165 -7.05 47.18 17.43
C SER A 165 -7.15 46.21 16.25
N GLU A 166 -6.21 45.27 16.16
CA GLU A 166 -6.18 44.20 15.17
C GLU A 166 -5.99 42.88 15.91
N LEU A 167 -6.55 41.79 15.37
CA LEU A 167 -6.40 40.46 15.94
C LEU A 167 -5.03 39.89 15.51
N PRO A 168 -4.10 39.57 16.44
CA PRO A 168 -2.92 38.79 16.10
C PRO A 168 -3.38 37.39 15.68
N LEU A 169 -3.27 37.10 14.38
CA LEU A 169 -3.87 35.92 13.76
C LEU A 169 -2.83 35.12 12.98
N TRP A 170 -2.78 33.82 13.27
CA TRP A 170 -2.00 32.83 12.55
C TRP A 170 -2.93 31.90 11.75
N VAL A 171 -2.43 31.36 10.66
CA VAL A 171 -3.00 30.17 10.02
C VAL A 171 -2.14 28.98 10.39
N ALA A 172 -2.77 27.94 10.95
CA ALA A 172 -2.10 26.68 11.25
C ALA A 172 -1.94 25.87 9.95
N ALA A 173 -0.71 25.62 9.53
CA ALA A 173 -0.34 24.92 8.31
C ALA A 173 0.37 23.60 8.60
N GLY A 174 -0.17 22.50 8.07
CA GLY A 174 0.50 21.20 7.99
C GLY A 174 1.38 21.11 6.73
N VAL A 175 1.42 19.96 6.05
CA VAL A 175 2.33 19.75 4.91
C VAL A 175 1.99 20.47 3.62
N SER A 176 0.75 20.92 3.44
CA SER A 176 0.26 21.42 2.15
C SER A 176 0.84 22.80 1.79
N PRO A 177 1.58 22.94 0.67
CA PRO A 177 2.06 24.25 0.20
C PRO A 177 0.92 25.25 -0.02
N THR A 178 -0.27 24.77 -0.39
CA THR A 178 -1.45 25.62 -0.61
C THR A 178 -1.84 26.39 0.65
N THR A 179 -1.69 25.81 1.84
CA THR A 179 -2.04 26.50 3.09
C THR A 179 -1.05 27.62 3.41
N PHE A 180 0.24 27.45 3.09
CA PHE A 180 1.27 28.49 3.21
C PHE A 180 0.95 29.67 2.30
N ILE A 181 0.66 29.40 1.02
CA ILE A 181 0.25 30.43 0.06
C ILE A 181 -1.02 31.15 0.54
N LYS A 182 -2.06 30.41 0.93
CA LYS A 182 -3.31 31.02 1.42
C LYS A 182 -3.14 31.86 2.68
N ALA A 183 -2.19 31.54 3.56
CA ALA A 183 -1.86 32.38 4.70
C ALA A 183 -1.25 33.73 4.26
N GLY A 184 -0.39 33.70 3.23
CA GLY A 184 0.19 34.89 2.62
C GLY A 184 -0.84 35.77 1.91
N GLU A 185 -1.75 35.17 1.15
CA GLU A 185 -2.84 35.90 0.46
C GLU A 185 -3.69 36.77 1.40
N ILE A 186 -3.93 36.29 2.63
CA ILE A 186 -4.76 37.00 3.61
C ILE A 186 -3.97 37.86 4.59
N GLY A 187 -2.63 37.93 4.46
CA GLY A 187 -1.77 38.65 5.41
C GLY A 187 -1.91 38.12 6.84
N ALA A 188 -1.88 36.80 7.01
CA ALA A 188 -1.86 36.17 8.34
C ALA A 188 -0.44 35.73 8.70
N ASN A 189 -0.13 35.67 10.00
CA ASN A 189 1.06 34.99 10.48
C ASN A 189 0.95 33.47 10.22
N LEU A 190 2.06 32.75 10.34
CA LEU A 190 2.12 31.33 10.00
C LEU A 190 2.51 30.50 11.23
N LEU A 191 1.68 29.52 11.60
CA LEU A 191 2.01 28.51 12.61
C LEU A 191 2.15 27.16 11.91
N THR A 192 3.30 26.51 12.05
CA THR A 192 3.57 25.19 11.47
C THR A 192 4.40 24.34 12.42
N HIS A 193 4.87 23.16 12.01
CA HIS A 193 5.50 22.18 12.89
C HIS A 193 6.66 21.44 12.23
N MET A 194 7.63 20.99 13.03
CA MET A 194 8.85 20.32 12.55
C MET A 194 8.73 18.77 12.51
N GLN A 195 7.59 18.20 12.94
CA GLN A 195 7.47 16.75 13.13
C GLN A 195 7.47 15.93 11.82
N ILE A 196 7.18 16.54 10.67
CA ILE A 196 7.09 15.87 9.36
C ILE A 196 7.81 16.63 8.23
N HIS A 197 8.57 17.67 8.56
CA HIS A 197 9.31 18.49 7.61
C HIS A 197 10.81 18.33 7.86
N ASP A 198 11.59 18.06 6.83
CA ASP A 198 13.02 18.38 6.90
C ASP A 198 13.17 19.92 6.90
N PRO A 199 14.13 20.51 7.64
CA PRO A 199 14.28 21.97 7.72
C PRO A 199 14.38 22.64 6.34
N ASP A 200 15.02 22.00 5.37
CA ASP A 200 15.17 22.54 4.02
C ASP A 200 13.84 22.58 3.26
N GLU A 201 13.04 21.50 3.35
CA GLU A 201 11.69 21.45 2.75
C GLU A 201 10.75 22.47 3.38
N LEU A 202 10.87 22.73 4.69
CA LEU A 202 10.11 23.79 5.34
C LEU A 202 10.55 25.17 4.82
N GLY A 203 11.85 25.36 4.62
CA GLY A 203 12.41 26.58 4.04
C GLY A 203 11.82 26.90 2.66
N GLU A 204 11.63 25.91 1.80
CA GLU A 204 10.96 26.10 0.50
C GLU A 204 9.51 26.57 0.65
N LYS A 205 8.76 26.00 1.59
CA LYS A 205 7.36 26.40 1.84
C LYS A 205 7.25 27.80 2.47
N ILE A 206 8.21 28.15 3.33
CA ILE A 206 8.34 29.51 3.88
C ILE A 206 8.60 30.53 2.75
N LYS A 207 9.42 30.18 1.73
CA LYS A 207 9.60 31.04 0.56
C LYS A 207 8.28 31.30 -0.17
N LEU A 208 7.48 30.27 -0.42
CA LEU A 208 6.15 30.41 -1.05
C LEU A 208 5.21 31.31 -0.23
N TYR A 209 5.25 31.21 1.10
CA TYR A 209 4.48 32.10 1.98
C TYR A 209 4.93 33.56 1.86
N HIS A 210 6.24 33.82 1.87
CA HIS A 210 6.79 35.18 1.70
C HIS A 210 6.50 35.77 0.32
N GLU A 211 6.62 34.97 -0.74
CA GLU A 211 6.25 35.38 -2.10
C GLU A 211 4.78 35.78 -2.17
N SER A 212 3.89 34.95 -1.60
CA SER A 212 2.46 35.24 -1.56
C SER A 212 2.12 36.50 -0.75
N LEU A 213 2.79 36.74 0.39
CA LEU A 213 2.64 38.00 1.14
C LEU A 213 3.01 39.20 0.26
N ALA A 214 4.17 39.14 -0.42
CA ALA A 214 4.66 40.23 -1.26
C ALA A 214 3.73 40.50 -2.45
N GLU A 215 3.24 39.45 -3.12
CA GLU A 215 2.28 39.55 -4.23
C GLU A 215 0.96 40.20 -3.82
N ASN A 216 0.54 40.02 -2.56
CA ASN A 216 -0.71 40.57 -2.03
C ASN A 216 -0.51 41.88 -1.25
N GLY A 217 0.65 42.52 -1.37
CA GLY A 217 0.91 43.85 -0.82
C GLY A 217 1.25 43.88 0.68
N TYR A 218 1.57 42.74 1.28
CA TYR A 218 2.01 42.62 2.66
C TYR A 218 3.54 42.57 2.73
N ALA A 219 4.14 43.23 3.73
CA ALA A 219 5.58 43.17 3.95
C ALA A 219 5.96 41.83 4.65
N PRO A 220 6.78 40.96 4.03
CA PRO A 220 7.11 39.65 4.62
C PRO A 220 7.75 39.75 6.00
N GLN A 221 8.64 40.72 6.21
CA GLN A 221 9.35 40.96 7.47
C GLN A 221 8.43 41.40 8.63
N ALA A 222 7.19 41.81 8.35
CA ALA A 222 6.22 42.22 9.36
C ALA A 222 5.40 41.04 9.92
N HIS A 223 5.58 39.83 9.39
CA HIS A 223 4.77 38.66 9.73
C HIS A 223 5.60 37.62 10.50
N GLU A 224 4.99 36.99 11.50
CA GLU A 224 5.63 35.97 12.32
C GLU A 224 5.46 34.58 11.72
N ILE A 225 6.57 33.84 11.65
CA ILE A 225 6.60 32.41 11.38
C ILE A 225 6.96 31.70 12.67
N THR A 226 5.99 30.95 13.21
CA THR A 226 6.12 30.14 14.42
C THR A 226 6.22 28.67 14.04
N VAL A 227 7.29 28.00 14.48
CA VAL A 227 7.46 26.55 14.32
C VAL A 227 7.34 25.87 15.66
N TRP A 228 6.36 24.99 15.77
CA TRP A 228 6.23 24.06 16.88
C TRP A 228 7.19 22.87 16.72
N VAL A 229 7.98 22.61 17.76
CA VAL A 229 9.00 21.54 17.79
C VAL A 229 9.05 20.89 19.18
N GLN A 230 9.28 19.59 19.24
CA GLN A 230 9.49 18.88 20.51
C GLN A 230 10.83 19.29 21.13
N ALA A 231 10.81 19.60 22.43
CA ALA A 231 11.96 20.13 23.13
C ALA A 231 12.16 19.51 24.51
N PHE A 232 13.36 19.04 24.79
CA PHE A 232 13.80 18.63 26.11
C PHE A 232 15.30 18.87 26.26
N VAL A 233 15.65 19.86 27.09
CA VAL A 233 17.03 20.34 27.25
C VAL A 233 17.49 20.05 28.66
N GLY A 234 18.60 19.32 28.79
CA GLY A 234 19.19 18.94 30.07
C GLY A 234 20.63 19.42 30.21
N LYS A 235 21.20 19.19 31.40
CA LYS A 235 22.62 19.49 31.65
C LYS A 235 23.58 18.63 30.82
N ASN A 236 23.22 17.37 30.62
CA ASN A 236 24.00 16.41 29.83
C ASN A 236 23.17 16.05 28.59
N ALA A 237 23.78 16.16 27.41
CA ALA A 237 23.09 15.97 26.14
C ALA A 237 22.57 14.53 25.97
N ASP A 238 23.40 13.53 26.25
CA ASP A 238 23.05 12.12 26.07
C ASP A 238 21.89 11.72 26.99
N VAL A 239 21.94 12.15 28.26
CA VAL A 239 20.87 11.89 29.24
C VAL A 239 19.56 12.55 28.80
N ALA A 240 19.62 13.78 28.27
CA ALA A 240 18.44 14.47 27.77
C ALA A 240 17.83 13.77 26.56
N ILE A 241 18.67 13.30 25.63
CA ILE A 241 18.22 12.54 24.44
C ILE A 241 17.61 11.19 24.87
N GLU A 242 18.20 10.49 25.83
CA GLU A 242 17.67 9.24 26.37
C GLU A 242 16.29 9.42 27.03
N GLN A 243 16.13 10.45 27.86
CA GLN A 243 14.85 10.78 28.49
C GLN A 243 13.79 11.19 27.46
N ALA A 244 14.18 11.95 26.43
CA ALA A 244 13.29 12.31 25.33
C ALA A 244 12.87 11.08 24.50
N ALA A 245 13.80 10.16 24.20
CA ALA A 245 13.52 8.92 23.47
C ALA A 245 12.53 8.02 24.25
N ALA A 246 12.71 7.90 25.57
CA ALA A 246 11.80 7.16 26.43
C ALA A 246 10.38 7.76 26.43
N ALA A 247 10.27 9.09 26.55
CA ALA A 247 8.97 9.76 26.48
C ALA A 247 8.30 9.62 25.10
N LEU A 248 9.07 9.71 24.02
CA LEU A 248 8.58 9.47 22.67
C LEU A 248 8.05 8.04 22.52
N ASN A 249 8.69 7.05 23.12
CA ASN A 249 8.24 5.66 23.03
C ASN A 249 6.84 5.46 23.60
N ASP A 250 6.55 6.06 24.75
CA ASP A 250 5.23 5.97 25.37
C ASP A 250 4.18 6.76 24.57
N TRP A 251 4.56 7.94 24.09
CA TRP A 251 3.73 8.78 23.23
C TRP A 251 3.40 8.13 21.87
N TYR A 252 4.36 7.44 21.26
CA TYR A 252 4.16 6.69 20.01
C TYR A 252 3.24 5.48 20.20
N LYS A 253 3.21 4.87 21.39
CA LYS A 253 2.30 3.75 21.71
C LYS A 253 0.88 4.20 21.97
N SER A 254 0.67 5.36 22.60
CA SER A 254 -0.65 5.84 23.01
C SER A 254 -1.37 6.63 21.92
N ASP A 255 -0.70 7.59 21.28
CA ASP A 255 -1.37 8.68 20.54
C ASP A 255 -0.88 8.89 19.11
N ALA A 256 0.26 8.31 18.70
CA ALA A 256 0.79 8.47 17.34
C ALA A 256 -0.09 7.94 16.18
N PRO A 257 -0.92 6.89 16.32
CA PRO A 257 -1.79 6.43 15.23
C PRO A 257 -2.80 7.51 14.79
N LEU A 258 -3.23 8.37 15.72
CA LEU A 258 -4.17 9.46 15.45
C LEU A 258 -3.49 10.59 14.68
N MET A 259 -2.36 11.12 15.16
CA MET A 259 -1.71 12.27 14.53
C MET A 259 -0.90 11.90 13.27
N PHE A 260 -0.44 10.65 13.16
CA PHE A 260 0.57 10.26 12.17
C PHE A 260 0.29 8.95 11.43
N SER A 261 -0.97 8.71 11.10
CA SER A 261 -1.35 7.74 10.04
C SER A 261 -0.64 7.97 8.67
N GLY A 262 0.21 9.01 8.57
CA GLY A 262 1.06 9.35 7.43
C GLY A 262 2.57 9.51 7.73
N PHE A 263 3.19 8.82 8.70
CA PHE A 263 4.67 8.73 8.75
C PHE A 263 5.24 7.97 7.54
N SER A 264 5.32 8.66 6.40
CA SER A 264 5.98 8.23 5.16
C SER A 264 7.25 9.04 4.85
N PHE A 265 7.59 10.03 5.69
CA PHE A 265 8.62 11.03 5.38
C PHE A 265 9.91 10.87 6.19
N LEU A 266 9.88 10.22 7.35
CA LEU A 266 11.10 9.82 8.04
C LEU A 266 11.76 8.59 7.40
N HIS A 267 11.24 8.02 6.32
CA HIS A 267 11.94 7.04 5.49
C HIS A 267 11.45 7.17 4.05
N LYS A 268 12.27 7.73 3.15
CA LYS A 268 12.12 7.82 1.69
C LYS A 268 11.07 6.84 1.10
N GLY A 269 9.78 7.13 1.25
CA GLY A 269 8.66 6.34 0.72
C GLY A 269 8.40 4.94 1.31
N LYS A 270 9.04 4.46 2.39
CA LYS A 270 8.74 3.14 3.00
C LYS A 270 7.96 3.32 4.31
N LYS A 271 6.73 2.79 4.37
CA LYS A 271 5.93 2.75 5.61
C LYS A 271 6.36 1.55 6.46
N ILE A 272 6.90 1.81 7.65
CA ILE A 272 7.12 0.78 8.68
C ILE A 272 5.85 0.74 9.53
N ASP A 273 5.18 -0.42 9.59
CA ASP A 273 4.05 -0.62 10.47
C ASP A 273 4.55 -0.88 11.90
N ILE A 274 4.59 0.20 12.69
CA ILE A 274 5.07 0.17 14.07
C ILE A 274 4.23 -0.74 14.98
N THR A 275 3.01 -1.11 14.57
CA THR A 275 2.14 -2.00 15.36
C THR A 275 2.53 -3.48 15.27
N GLN A 276 3.37 -3.84 14.30
CA GLN A 276 3.89 -5.20 14.10
C GLN A 276 5.27 -5.44 14.72
N LEU A 277 5.91 -4.38 15.22
CA LEU A 277 7.21 -4.48 15.88
C LEU A 277 7.05 -5.16 17.25
N SER A 278 8.00 -6.04 17.60
CA SER A 278 8.07 -6.55 18.97
C SER A 278 8.28 -5.37 19.95
N ALA A 279 8.02 -5.57 21.24
CA ALA A 279 8.21 -4.49 22.23
C ALA A 279 9.65 -3.94 22.22
N THR A 280 10.64 -4.80 21.95
CA THR A 280 12.06 -4.45 21.81
C THR A 280 12.34 -3.74 20.48
N ASP A 281 11.87 -4.29 19.35
CA ASP A 281 12.07 -3.66 18.04
C ASP A 281 11.39 -2.29 17.94
N PHE A 282 10.25 -2.11 18.63
CA PHE A 282 9.57 -0.83 18.72
C PHE A 282 10.37 0.19 19.51
N GLN A 283 10.98 -0.21 20.63
CA GLN A 283 11.88 0.65 21.41
C GLN A 283 13.11 1.05 20.60
N ASP A 284 13.71 0.10 19.88
CA ASP A 284 14.86 0.36 19.00
C ASP A 284 14.48 1.25 17.81
N TYR A 285 13.28 1.06 17.23
CA TYR A 285 12.75 1.93 16.19
C TYR A 285 12.52 3.36 16.68
N VAL A 286 11.90 3.54 17.85
CA VAL A 286 11.70 4.87 18.44
C VAL A 286 13.03 5.53 18.77
N ARG A 287 14.01 4.75 19.25
CA ARG A 287 15.37 5.25 19.48
C ARG A 287 16.01 5.72 18.18
N PHE A 288 15.93 4.92 17.12
CA PHE A 288 16.39 5.29 15.78
C PHE A 288 15.70 6.58 15.27
N VAL A 289 14.39 6.71 15.47
CA VAL A 289 13.65 7.93 15.12
C VAL A 289 14.14 9.13 15.92
N CYS A 290 14.36 8.99 17.23
CA CYS A 290 14.88 10.05 18.08
C CYS A 290 16.29 10.49 17.64
N ASP A 291 17.19 9.54 17.40
CA ASP A 291 18.55 9.83 16.94
C ASP A 291 18.53 10.55 15.58
N ARG A 292 17.59 10.18 14.69
CA ARG A 292 17.39 10.87 13.42
C ARG A 292 16.83 12.27 13.57
N LEU A 293 15.88 12.49 14.48
CA LEU A 293 15.34 13.82 14.78
C LEU A 293 16.43 14.76 15.29
N VAL A 294 17.36 14.25 16.11
CA VAL A 294 18.52 15.00 16.59
C VAL A 294 19.51 15.24 15.44
N ALA A 295 19.93 14.20 14.72
CA ALA A 295 20.93 14.30 13.65
C ALA A 295 20.50 15.24 12.50
N ARG A 296 19.20 15.36 12.25
CA ARG A 296 18.63 16.25 11.23
C ARG A 296 18.16 17.59 11.75
N ASN A 297 18.39 17.90 13.03
CA ASN A 297 17.94 19.13 13.68
C ASN A 297 16.43 19.37 13.54
N MET A 298 15.65 18.30 13.59
CA MET A 298 14.19 18.32 13.55
C MET A 298 13.56 18.38 14.96
N ALA A 299 14.36 18.17 16.01
CA ALA A 299 13.95 18.31 17.41
C ALA A 299 15.01 19.07 18.23
N ILE A 300 14.63 19.49 19.44
CA ILE A 300 15.50 20.18 20.40
C ILE A 300 15.74 19.24 21.60
N PHE A 301 16.55 18.20 21.40
CA PHE A 301 16.95 17.27 22.46
C PHE A 301 18.46 17.34 22.69
N GLY A 302 18.89 17.57 23.93
CA GLY A 302 20.32 17.66 24.25
C GLY A 302 20.63 18.69 25.33
N SER A 303 21.82 19.29 25.28
CA SER A 303 22.22 20.39 26.16
C SER A 303 22.01 21.76 25.51
N PRO A 304 22.07 22.87 26.26
CA PRO A 304 21.99 24.20 25.69
C PRO A 304 23.01 24.45 24.57
N GLU A 305 24.19 23.83 24.63
CA GLU A 305 25.23 23.94 23.60
C GLU A 305 24.86 23.18 22.33
N THR A 306 24.47 21.91 22.45
CA THR A 306 24.19 21.06 21.28
C THR A 306 22.94 21.50 20.55
N CYS A 307 21.94 22.00 21.27
CA CYS A 307 20.67 22.44 20.70
C CYS A 307 20.75 23.79 19.98
N CYS A 308 21.82 24.59 20.15
CA CYS A 308 21.98 25.86 19.45
C CYS A 308 21.96 25.68 17.92
N GLU A 309 22.51 24.59 17.40
CA GLU A 309 22.58 24.34 15.96
C GLU A 309 21.18 24.24 15.32
N SER A 310 20.25 23.54 15.97
CA SER A 310 18.87 23.42 15.48
C SER A 310 18.17 24.77 15.41
N ILE A 311 18.35 25.61 16.44
CA ILE A 311 17.78 26.97 16.47
C ILE A 311 18.35 27.83 15.36
N GLN A 312 19.66 27.72 15.09
CA GLN A 312 20.32 28.43 14.01
C GLN A 312 19.81 27.99 12.63
N LYS A 313 19.61 26.69 12.41
CA LYS A 313 19.01 26.18 11.16
C LYS A 313 17.58 26.71 10.96
N PHE A 314 16.76 26.71 12.00
CA PHE A 314 15.42 27.29 11.91
C PHE A 314 15.46 28.79 11.60
N GLN A 315 16.40 29.53 12.19
CA GLN A 315 16.59 30.94 11.87
C GLN A 315 17.01 31.16 10.41
N ALA A 316 17.89 30.33 9.88
CA ALA A 316 18.39 30.43 8.50
C ALA A 316 17.29 30.27 7.45
N ILE A 317 16.29 29.43 7.73
CA ILE A 317 15.14 29.21 6.83
C ILE A 317 13.99 30.22 7.03
N GLY A 318 14.20 31.26 7.87
CA GLY A 318 13.24 32.35 8.07
C GLY A 318 12.24 32.15 9.21
N VAL A 319 12.42 31.14 10.08
CA VAL A 319 11.60 31.02 11.30
C VAL A 319 11.89 32.20 12.23
N THR A 320 10.84 32.77 12.81
CA THR A 320 10.94 33.95 13.71
C THR A 320 10.68 33.60 15.17
N GLU A 321 9.91 32.52 15.41
CA GLU A 321 9.57 32.01 16.73
C GLU A 321 9.62 30.47 16.76
N VAL A 322 10.25 29.91 17.78
CA VAL A 322 10.24 28.48 18.06
C VAL A 322 9.36 28.20 19.26
N ALA A 323 8.28 27.45 19.06
CA ALA A 323 7.35 27.03 20.10
C ALA A 323 7.74 25.62 20.59
N CYS A 324 8.38 25.57 21.75
CA CYS A 324 8.95 24.37 22.35
C CYS A 324 7.85 23.56 23.04
N GLN A 325 7.53 22.39 22.50
CA GLN A 325 6.57 21.48 23.13
C GLN A 325 7.21 20.69 24.24
N LEU A 326 6.55 20.76 25.40
CA LEU A 326 7.07 20.25 26.65
C LEU A 326 6.39 18.94 27.11
N ASP A 327 5.17 18.67 26.64
CA ASP A 327 4.26 17.67 27.21
C ASP A 327 3.92 16.54 26.22
N PHE A 328 4.97 15.91 25.68
CA PHE A 328 4.89 14.77 24.77
C PHE A 328 5.20 13.43 25.46
N GLY A 329 4.72 13.25 26.70
CA GLY A 329 4.90 12.02 27.49
C GLY A 329 5.94 12.10 28.62
N LEU A 330 6.63 13.25 28.77
CA LEU A 330 7.56 13.48 29.87
C LEU A 330 6.83 13.69 31.21
N GLN A 331 7.47 13.27 32.30
CA GLN A 331 6.96 13.51 33.66
C GLN A 331 6.97 15.01 33.99
N PRO A 332 5.86 15.60 34.50
CA PRO A 332 5.75 17.04 34.76
C PRO A 332 6.92 17.64 35.55
N ASP A 333 7.33 17.01 36.65
CA ASP A 333 8.42 17.52 37.50
C ASP A 333 9.76 17.55 36.76
N LEU A 334 10.00 16.56 35.90
CA LEU A 334 11.22 16.50 35.09
C LEU A 334 11.25 17.63 34.06
N VAL A 335 10.11 17.92 33.44
CA VAL A 335 9.97 19.05 32.50
C VAL A 335 10.20 20.37 33.23
N LEU A 336 9.58 20.59 34.39
CA LEU A 336 9.77 21.82 35.17
C LEU A 336 11.22 22.01 35.59
N GLN A 337 11.92 20.94 35.98
CA GLN A 337 13.36 20.96 36.29
C GLN A 337 14.24 21.27 35.08
N SER A 338 13.77 20.99 33.85
CA SER A 338 14.49 21.26 32.61
C SER A 338 14.36 22.70 32.10
N LEU A 339 13.33 23.43 32.52
CA LEU A 339 13.04 24.79 32.04
C LEU A 339 14.21 25.79 32.18
N PRO A 340 15.03 25.76 33.26
CA PRO A 340 16.24 26.59 33.35
C PRO A 340 17.24 26.36 32.21
N TYR A 341 17.40 25.13 31.73
CA TYR A 341 18.29 24.83 30.59
C TYR A 341 17.70 25.30 29.27
N LEU A 342 16.37 25.23 29.11
CA LEU A 342 15.69 25.81 27.95
C LEU A 342 15.84 27.34 27.92
N LYS A 343 15.78 28.01 29.09
CA LYS A 343 16.11 29.43 29.22
C LYS A 343 17.58 29.69 28.86
N GLU A 344 18.51 28.86 29.32
CA GLU A 344 19.93 28.98 28.98
C GLU A 344 20.14 28.88 27.46
N LEU A 345 19.52 27.91 26.79
CA LEU A 345 19.54 27.79 25.32
C LEU A 345 19.02 29.07 24.65
N LYS A 346 17.88 29.59 25.10
CA LYS A 346 17.30 30.86 24.62
C LYS A 346 18.29 32.01 24.76
N ASP A 347 18.92 32.13 25.92
CA ASP A 347 19.87 33.22 26.20
C ASP A 347 21.12 33.08 25.34
N LYS A 348 21.67 31.87 25.18
CA LYS A 348 22.85 31.62 24.32
C LYS A 348 22.58 31.96 22.86
N CYS A 349 21.48 31.46 22.30
CA CYS A 349 21.11 31.72 20.90
C CYS A 349 20.88 33.21 20.60
N ASN A 350 20.50 34.01 21.61
CA ASN A 350 20.24 35.43 21.45
C ASN A 350 21.41 36.34 21.87
N THR A 351 22.48 35.81 22.50
CA THR A 351 23.64 36.59 22.95
C THR A 351 24.91 36.36 22.12
N GLN A 352 25.05 35.23 21.42
CA GLN A 352 26.22 34.94 20.59
C GLN A 352 26.07 35.49 19.15
N GLN A 353 26.85 36.52 18.79
CA GLN A 353 27.29 36.74 17.41
C GLN A 353 28.31 35.67 17.07
N TRP A 354 28.06 34.87 16.04
CA TRP A 354 28.82 33.65 15.80
C TRP A 354 30.03 33.84 14.89
N THR A 355 31.18 33.44 15.44
CA THR A 355 32.34 32.87 14.75
C THR A 355 32.29 31.35 14.98
N GLU A 356 32.68 30.58 13.96
CA GLU A 356 32.63 29.10 13.91
C GLU A 356 33.34 28.41 15.10
N PRO A 357 32.71 27.48 15.84
CA PRO A 357 33.29 26.71 16.91
C PRO A 357 33.56 25.26 16.47
N SER A 358 34.73 24.81 16.94
CA SER A 358 35.36 23.53 16.70
C SER A 358 34.63 22.34 17.35
N PRO A 359 34.69 21.13 16.78
CA PRO A 359 34.02 19.95 17.31
C PRO A 359 34.74 19.36 18.54
N GLY A 360 33.98 19.15 19.61
CA GLY A 360 34.40 18.50 20.85
C GLY A 360 34.54 16.98 20.73
N LYS A 361 35.50 16.43 21.46
CA LYS A 361 35.90 15.01 21.49
C LYS A 361 34.82 14.09 22.08
N ILE A 362 34.54 12.97 21.38
CA ILE A 362 33.83 11.80 21.91
C ILE A 362 34.83 10.64 21.98
N GLN A 363 34.90 9.95 23.12
CA GLN A 363 35.72 8.76 23.31
C GLN A 363 34.99 7.52 22.79
N PHE A 364 35.61 6.75 21.88
CA PHE A 364 35.12 5.44 21.47
C PHE A 364 35.94 4.31 22.11
N SER A 365 35.24 3.33 22.65
CA SER A 365 35.81 2.13 23.26
C SER A 365 36.02 1.01 22.24
N GLN A 366 37.20 0.42 22.35
CA GLN A 366 37.67 -0.89 21.85
C GLN A 366 38.04 -1.02 20.37
N ALA A 367 39.33 -1.32 20.19
CA ALA A 367 40.06 -1.49 18.94
C ALA A 367 39.71 -2.83 18.26
N VAL A 368 39.59 -2.77 16.94
CA VAL A 368 39.62 -3.94 16.05
C VAL A 368 41.08 -4.33 15.84
N GLU A 369 41.43 -5.59 16.14
CA GLU A 369 42.79 -6.12 15.92
C GLU A 369 43.12 -6.22 14.42
N PHE A 370 44.23 -5.60 14.03
CA PHE A 370 44.85 -5.81 12.72
C PHE A 370 45.87 -6.95 12.80
N SER A 371 45.71 -7.99 11.97
CA SER A 371 46.73 -9.01 11.78
C SER A 371 47.77 -8.54 10.77
N THR A 372 49.00 -8.30 11.22
CA THR A 372 50.17 -8.08 10.37
C THR A 372 50.59 -9.40 9.73
N VAL A 373 50.59 -9.46 8.39
CA VAL A 373 51.21 -10.56 7.65
C VAL A 373 52.69 -10.21 7.45
N GLU A 374 53.57 -10.89 8.18
CA GLU A 374 55.02 -10.78 7.97
C GLU A 374 55.45 -11.50 6.67
N GLY A 375 56.12 -10.73 5.80
CA GLY A 375 57.22 -11.24 4.99
C GLY A 375 56.91 -11.69 3.56
N SER A 376 57.14 -10.80 2.59
CA SER A 376 57.96 -11.18 1.44
C SER A 376 58.73 -9.96 0.90
N THR A 377 60.05 -10.07 1.07
CA THR A 377 61.15 -9.43 0.32
C THR A 377 60.87 -8.25 -0.60
N SER A 378 61.41 -7.10 -0.20
CA SER A 378 61.82 -6.00 -1.06
C SER A 378 62.68 -6.47 -2.24
N GLN A 379 62.29 -6.15 -3.47
CA GLN A 379 63.23 -5.78 -4.53
C GLN A 379 62.49 -5.13 -5.72
N LYS A 380 62.84 -3.84 -5.96
CA LYS A 380 62.65 -3.04 -7.19
C LYS A 380 61.20 -2.76 -7.67
N ASN A 381 60.55 -1.77 -7.08
CA ASN A 381 59.47 -1.00 -7.75
C ASN A 381 59.63 0.50 -7.41
N SER A 382 60.79 1.09 -7.68
CA SER A 382 60.90 2.56 -7.72
C SER A 382 60.33 2.99 -9.07
N HIS A 383 59.19 3.67 -9.04
CA HIS A 383 58.57 4.27 -10.21
C HIS A 383 59.28 5.59 -10.51
N ASN A 384 59.93 5.71 -11.66
CA ASN A 384 60.50 6.99 -12.06
C ASN A 384 59.36 7.96 -12.41
N LEU A 385 59.05 8.86 -11.47
CA LEU A 385 57.99 9.86 -11.62
C LEU A 385 58.21 10.74 -12.86
N GLN A 386 59.46 11.01 -13.24
CA GLN A 386 59.78 11.79 -14.43
C GLN A 386 59.39 11.03 -15.70
N ASP A 387 59.69 9.73 -15.78
CA ASP A 387 59.33 8.91 -16.96
C ASP A 387 57.81 8.79 -17.14
N ILE A 388 57.03 8.83 -16.06
CA ILE A 388 55.55 8.83 -16.12
C ILE A 388 55.06 10.20 -16.58
N ARG A 389 55.58 11.29 -16.04
CA ARG A 389 55.24 12.66 -16.47
C ARG A 389 55.58 12.90 -17.94
N ASP A 390 56.71 12.40 -18.41
CA ASP A 390 57.14 12.54 -19.81
C ASP A 390 56.22 11.78 -20.79
N ARG A 391 55.44 10.79 -20.32
CA ARG A 391 54.43 10.08 -21.12
C ARG A 391 53.01 10.66 -20.99
N CYS A 392 52.68 11.27 -19.84
CA CYS A 392 51.39 11.87 -19.54
C CYS A 392 51.40 13.38 -19.85
N LEU A 393 51.37 13.71 -21.14
CA LEU A 393 51.64 15.06 -21.66
C LEU A 393 50.53 16.09 -21.42
N GLU A 394 49.32 15.66 -21.09
CA GLU A 394 48.19 16.55 -20.80
C GLU A 394 48.17 16.89 -19.31
N GLU A 395 48.22 18.19 -18.98
CA GLU A 395 48.19 18.65 -17.59
C GLU A 395 46.81 19.21 -17.22
N LEU A 396 46.33 18.88 -16.02
CA LEU A 396 45.14 19.50 -15.43
C LEU A 396 45.49 20.09 -14.07
N THR A 397 45.09 21.34 -13.88
CA THR A 397 45.12 21.99 -12.58
C THR A 397 44.03 21.44 -11.67
N ARG A 398 44.17 21.65 -10.35
CA ARG A 398 43.13 21.38 -9.35
C ARG A 398 41.73 21.84 -9.79
N ALA A 399 41.62 23.09 -10.24
CA ALA A 399 40.33 23.67 -10.63
C ALA A 399 39.74 22.99 -11.87
N GLU A 400 40.55 22.69 -12.87
CA GLU A 400 40.12 22.00 -14.10
C GLU A 400 39.65 20.57 -13.81
N PHE A 401 40.36 19.85 -12.95
CA PHE A 401 39.98 18.50 -12.53
C PHE A 401 38.60 18.49 -11.86
N TYR A 402 38.39 19.28 -10.80
CA TYR A 402 37.11 19.24 -10.09
C TYR A 402 35.95 19.87 -10.88
N ASN A 403 36.18 20.93 -11.65
CA ASN A 403 35.14 21.51 -12.50
C ASN A 403 34.64 20.51 -13.56
N ARG A 404 35.56 19.70 -14.11
CA ARG A 404 35.22 18.68 -15.10
C ARG A 404 34.26 17.62 -14.54
N TYR A 405 34.46 17.16 -13.31
CA TYR A 405 33.57 16.16 -12.70
C TYR A 405 32.32 16.77 -12.05
N GLN A 406 32.37 18.04 -11.64
CA GLN A 406 31.18 18.77 -11.24
C GLN A 406 30.16 18.88 -12.39
N GLN A 407 30.63 19.09 -13.62
CA GLN A 407 29.77 19.07 -14.82
C GLN A 407 29.14 17.69 -15.08
N LEU A 408 29.73 16.62 -14.53
CA LEU A 408 29.24 15.24 -14.60
C LEU A 408 28.40 14.86 -13.36
N GLY A 409 27.99 15.83 -12.55
CA GLY A 409 27.14 15.62 -11.38
C GLY A 409 27.87 15.16 -10.11
N LEU A 410 29.22 15.15 -10.11
CA LEU A 410 30.03 14.83 -8.93
C LEU A 410 30.56 16.08 -8.25
N GLU A 411 29.92 16.46 -7.14
CA GLU A 411 30.33 17.62 -6.33
C GLU A 411 31.22 17.19 -5.15
N TYR A 412 32.53 17.44 -5.27
CA TYR A 412 33.49 17.24 -4.18
C TYR A 412 33.64 18.51 -3.35
N GLY A 413 33.20 18.47 -2.10
CA GLY A 413 33.41 19.55 -1.12
C GLY A 413 34.89 19.75 -0.77
N SER A 414 35.23 20.86 -0.12
CA SER A 414 36.62 21.27 0.17
C SER A 414 37.47 20.20 0.87
N SER A 415 36.88 19.39 1.74
CA SER A 415 37.55 18.27 2.45
C SER A 415 37.89 17.07 1.55
N PHE A 416 37.23 16.93 0.39
CA PHE A 416 37.48 15.84 -0.58
C PHE A 416 38.28 16.31 -1.79
N GLN A 417 38.71 17.57 -1.79
CA GLN A 417 39.52 18.12 -2.86
C GLN A 417 41.02 18.05 -2.53
N GLY A 418 41.61 16.85 -2.49
CA GLY A 418 43.04 16.66 -2.19
C GLY A 418 43.95 16.64 -3.42
N VAL A 419 43.41 16.40 -4.63
CA VAL A 419 44.18 16.45 -5.89
C VAL A 419 44.65 17.88 -6.19
N GLU A 420 45.96 18.07 -6.29
CA GLU A 420 46.60 19.37 -6.55
C GLU A 420 46.92 19.57 -8.03
N HIS A 421 47.46 18.54 -8.68
CA HIS A 421 47.87 18.62 -10.09
C HIS A 421 47.84 17.23 -10.72
N ILE A 422 47.46 17.16 -11.99
CA ILE A 422 47.36 15.92 -12.77
C ILE A 422 48.20 16.03 -14.04
N TRP A 423 48.89 14.94 -14.37
CA TRP A 423 49.47 14.65 -15.68
C TRP A 423 48.76 13.40 -16.21
N ARG A 424 48.08 13.46 -17.36
CA ARG A 424 47.31 12.35 -17.91
C ARG A 424 47.59 12.06 -19.39
N ARG A 425 47.18 10.85 -19.78
CA ARG A 425 46.83 10.40 -21.13
C ARG A 425 45.66 9.43 -21.00
N ASP A 426 45.00 9.06 -22.09
CA ASP A 426 43.97 8.03 -22.01
C ASP A 426 44.56 6.72 -21.46
N GLY A 427 43.90 6.14 -20.44
CA GLY A 427 44.30 4.90 -19.79
C GLY A 427 45.36 5.02 -18.70
N GLU A 428 46.07 6.14 -18.55
CA GLU A 428 47.14 6.32 -17.54
C GLU A 428 47.25 7.76 -17.02
N VAL A 429 47.46 7.89 -15.72
CA VAL A 429 47.49 9.19 -15.04
C VAL A 429 48.47 9.20 -13.86
N LEU A 430 49.11 10.34 -13.65
CA LEU A 430 49.88 10.68 -12.46
C LEU A 430 49.29 11.92 -11.80
N GLY A 431 48.95 11.83 -10.51
CA GLY A 431 48.43 12.93 -9.73
C GLY A 431 49.30 13.26 -8.53
N ARG A 432 49.47 14.54 -8.23
CA ARG A 432 50.00 15.00 -6.95
C ARG A 432 48.82 15.27 -6.01
N VAL A 433 48.83 14.64 -4.84
CA VAL A 433 47.71 14.67 -3.89
C VAL A 433 48.20 15.12 -2.52
N GLN A 434 47.48 16.04 -1.90
CA GLN A 434 47.79 16.59 -0.59
C GLN A 434 46.58 16.49 0.33
N LEU A 435 46.82 16.18 1.60
CA LEU A 435 45.80 16.18 2.64
C LEU A 435 45.26 17.62 2.78
N PRO A 436 43.97 17.86 2.50
CA PRO A 436 43.38 19.19 2.58
C PRO A 436 43.62 19.84 3.95
N GLU A 437 43.92 21.14 3.97
CA GLU A 437 44.29 21.87 5.19
C GLU A 437 43.26 21.73 6.32
N LEU A 438 41.97 21.71 5.95
CA LEU A 438 40.84 21.49 6.87
C LEU A 438 40.95 20.18 7.65
N LEU A 439 41.57 19.16 7.06
CA LEU A 439 41.70 17.83 7.64
C LEU A 439 43.06 17.62 8.34
N GLN A 440 44.01 18.55 8.19
CA GLN A 440 45.34 18.43 8.80
C GLN A 440 45.28 18.59 10.34
N GLN A 441 44.22 19.19 10.87
CA GLN A 441 44.00 19.44 12.30
C GLN A 441 43.19 18.32 12.99
N GLU A 442 42.66 17.35 12.24
CA GLU A 442 41.94 16.21 12.80
C GLU A 442 42.91 15.18 13.38
N SER A 443 42.83 14.94 14.70
CA SER A 443 43.80 14.11 15.45
C SER A 443 43.32 12.68 15.72
N ASN A 444 42.18 12.27 15.16
CA ASN A 444 41.52 10.99 15.48
C ASN A 444 41.84 9.85 14.49
N PHE A 445 42.64 10.08 13.46
CA PHE A 445 43.01 9.07 12.46
C PHE A 445 44.50 8.73 12.57
N ASP A 446 44.84 7.70 13.37
CA ASP A 446 46.20 7.12 13.41
C ASP A 446 46.56 6.42 12.08
N ILE A 447 45.56 6.14 11.25
CA ILE A 447 45.69 5.55 9.91
C ILE A 447 44.96 6.48 8.93
N ASN A 448 45.66 6.91 7.88
CA ASN A 448 45.31 7.94 6.88
C ASN A 448 43.81 8.23 6.68
N HIS A 449 43.46 9.52 6.73
CA HIS A 449 42.09 10.04 6.66
C HIS A 449 41.32 9.53 5.41
N PRO A 450 40.07 9.05 5.53
CA PRO A 450 39.30 8.50 4.40
C PRO A 450 39.17 9.45 3.20
N ALA A 451 38.93 10.74 3.42
CA ALA A 451 38.87 11.72 2.34
C ALA A 451 40.21 11.94 1.61
N PHE A 452 41.34 11.66 2.28
CA PHE A 452 42.66 11.71 1.66
C PHE A 452 42.91 10.47 0.79
N ILE A 453 42.50 9.29 1.26
CA ILE A 453 42.53 8.08 0.45
C ILE A 453 41.58 8.21 -0.75
N ASP A 454 40.40 8.78 -0.55
CA ASP A 454 39.46 9.10 -1.62
C ASP A 454 40.13 10.01 -2.68
N SER A 455 40.78 11.09 -2.24
CA SER A 455 41.56 11.97 -3.13
C SER A 455 42.67 11.25 -3.89
N CYS A 456 43.28 10.21 -3.29
CA CYS A 456 44.29 9.40 -3.96
C CYS A 456 43.70 8.53 -5.09
N VAL A 457 42.48 8.02 -4.90
CA VAL A 457 41.82 7.15 -5.90
C VAL A 457 41.02 7.91 -6.95
N GLN A 458 40.55 9.13 -6.63
CA GLN A 458 39.92 10.06 -7.58
C GLN A 458 40.77 10.28 -8.83
N VAL A 459 42.10 10.23 -8.69
CA VAL A 459 43.06 10.37 -9.78
C VAL A 459 42.74 9.41 -10.95
N LEU A 460 42.23 8.20 -10.69
CA LEU A 460 41.84 7.24 -11.73
C LEU A 460 40.79 7.81 -12.70
N LEU A 461 39.89 8.67 -12.24
CA LEU A 461 38.87 9.28 -13.10
C LEU A 461 39.52 10.07 -14.25
N ALA A 462 40.66 10.73 -14.00
CA ALA A 462 41.38 11.49 -15.02
C ALA A 462 42.06 10.60 -16.08
N ALA A 463 42.17 9.28 -15.87
CA ALA A 463 42.62 8.35 -16.92
C ALA A 463 41.53 8.00 -17.94
N LEU A 464 40.27 8.40 -17.71
CA LEU A 464 39.16 8.12 -18.64
C LEU A 464 39.20 9.05 -19.87
N PRO A 465 38.85 8.58 -21.07
CA PRO A 465 38.81 9.38 -22.30
C PRO A 465 37.94 10.64 -22.20
N VAL A 466 38.34 11.68 -22.92
CA VAL A 466 37.67 12.99 -22.93
C VAL A 466 36.38 12.99 -23.74
N ASP A 467 36.27 12.13 -24.76
CA ASP A 467 35.16 12.10 -25.73
C ASP A 467 34.04 11.09 -25.38
N ILE A 468 33.93 10.67 -24.12
CA ILE A 468 32.79 9.84 -23.70
C ILE A 468 31.54 10.72 -23.70
N ASP A 469 30.50 10.30 -24.42
CA ASP A 469 29.19 10.95 -24.44
C ASP A 469 28.50 10.73 -23.08
N TYR A 470 28.84 11.56 -22.09
CA TYR A 470 28.34 11.49 -20.70
C TYR A 470 26.88 11.94 -20.56
N ASN A 471 26.04 11.66 -21.55
CA ASN A 471 24.77 12.35 -21.66
C ASN A 471 23.79 12.05 -20.51
N GLN A 472 23.92 10.99 -19.68
CA GLN A 472 22.92 10.66 -18.65
C GLN A 472 23.43 9.81 -17.45
N GLY A 473 24.49 10.19 -16.72
CA GLY A 473 24.93 9.35 -15.59
C GLY A 473 25.90 9.94 -14.57
N VAL A 474 25.72 9.61 -13.28
CA VAL A 474 26.65 9.97 -12.18
C VAL A 474 27.60 8.80 -11.93
N LEU A 475 28.90 9.04 -12.06
CA LEU A 475 29.92 8.01 -11.85
C LEU A 475 30.24 7.80 -10.37
N TYR A 476 30.42 6.56 -9.91
CA TYR A 476 30.83 6.26 -8.54
C TYR A 476 31.80 5.09 -8.47
N PHE A 477 32.59 5.02 -7.39
CA PHE A 477 33.45 3.87 -7.12
C PHE A 477 32.64 2.73 -6.49
N ALA A 478 32.39 1.66 -7.26
CA ALA A 478 31.55 0.53 -6.84
C ALA A 478 32.30 -0.51 -5.98
N GLY A 479 33.62 -0.40 -5.87
CA GLY A 479 34.44 -1.25 -5.01
C GLY A 479 35.82 -1.51 -5.60
N MET A 480 36.64 -2.25 -4.87
CA MET A 480 38.01 -2.62 -5.24
C MET A 480 38.26 -4.10 -4.93
N ARG A 481 39.23 -4.73 -5.59
CA ARG A 481 39.60 -6.13 -5.30
C ARG A 481 40.44 -6.24 -4.04
N SER A 482 41.39 -5.33 -3.85
CA SER A 482 42.22 -5.29 -2.64
C SER A 482 42.85 -3.92 -2.44
N PHE A 483 43.16 -3.59 -1.20
CA PHE A 483 43.94 -2.42 -0.82
C PHE A 483 45.10 -2.86 0.10
N HIS A 484 46.33 -2.62 -0.34
CA HIS A 484 47.54 -2.99 0.41
C HIS A 484 48.28 -1.73 0.83
N VAL A 485 48.63 -1.65 2.12
CA VAL A 485 49.45 -0.57 2.68
C VAL A 485 50.79 -1.16 3.08
N TYR A 486 51.87 -0.73 2.43
CA TYR A 486 53.22 -1.22 2.66
C TYR A 486 53.99 -0.33 3.65
N HIS A 487 53.72 0.97 3.62
CA HIS A 487 54.38 1.98 4.46
C HIS A 487 53.36 3.04 4.91
N ALA A 488 53.72 3.83 5.93
CA ALA A 488 52.91 4.98 6.33
C ALA A 488 52.78 5.96 5.16
N ILE A 489 51.54 6.35 4.84
CA ILE A 489 51.25 7.27 3.74
C ILE A 489 51.46 8.69 4.27
N ALA A 490 52.30 9.47 3.59
CA ALA A 490 52.56 10.85 3.99
C ALA A 490 51.35 11.75 3.71
N LYS A 491 51.32 12.94 4.33
CA LYS A 491 50.26 13.95 4.08
C LYS A 491 50.32 14.57 2.67
N GLN A 492 51.36 14.25 1.90
CA GLN A 492 51.54 14.61 0.51
C GLN A 492 52.15 13.42 -0.23
N VAL A 493 51.54 13.01 -1.32
CA VAL A 493 51.90 11.81 -2.08
C VAL A 493 51.72 12.01 -3.58
N TRP A 494 52.27 11.08 -4.35
CA TRP A 494 52.04 10.93 -5.77
C TRP A 494 51.15 9.71 -6.00
N CYS A 495 50.15 9.80 -6.87
CA CYS A 495 49.25 8.71 -7.20
C CYS A 495 49.38 8.38 -8.69
N HIS A 496 49.76 7.15 -9.03
CA HIS A 496 49.86 6.65 -10.40
C HIS A 496 48.74 5.65 -10.64
N ALA A 497 47.85 5.92 -11.60
CA ALA A 497 46.73 5.04 -11.90
C ALA A 497 46.69 4.60 -13.38
N ILE A 498 46.28 3.35 -13.60
CA ILE A 498 46.19 2.72 -14.92
C ILE A 498 44.86 1.97 -15.06
N VAL A 499 44.15 2.14 -16.18
CA VAL A 499 42.92 1.40 -16.51
C VAL A 499 43.28 0.04 -17.13
N ARG A 500 42.66 -1.05 -16.68
CA ARG A 500 43.03 -2.44 -17.01
C ARG A 500 42.53 -2.95 -18.36
N ASN A 501 41.54 -2.31 -18.98
CA ASN A 501 40.90 -2.79 -20.21
C ASN A 501 40.99 -1.73 -21.33
N GLU A 502 42.10 -1.74 -22.07
CA GLU A 502 42.22 -1.01 -23.33
C GLU A 502 41.64 -1.84 -24.48
N SER A 503 40.40 -1.54 -24.91
CA SER A 503 39.96 -1.84 -26.28
C SER A 503 39.63 -0.54 -26.98
N ALA A 504 40.42 -0.23 -28.00
CA ALA A 504 40.77 1.11 -28.44
C ALA A 504 39.70 1.96 -29.16
N ASN A 505 38.39 1.79 -28.96
CA ASN A 505 37.40 2.67 -29.62
C ASN A 505 36.05 2.89 -28.90
N SER A 506 35.80 2.31 -27.72
CA SER A 506 34.65 2.68 -26.87
C SER A 506 34.84 2.09 -25.48
N ILE A 507 34.82 2.92 -24.43
CA ILE A 507 34.80 2.43 -23.05
C ILE A 507 33.35 2.15 -22.65
N ASP A 508 33.08 0.90 -22.30
CA ASP A 508 31.87 0.51 -21.58
C ASP A 508 32.04 0.90 -20.10
N LEU A 509 31.32 1.93 -19.67
CA LEU A 509 31.41 2.48 -18.31
C LEU A 509 31.03 1.44 -17.23
N ASP A 510 30.28 0.40 -17.57
CA ASP A 510 29.93 -0.69 -16.65
C ASP A 510 31.08 -1.69 -16.42
N LYS A 511 32.18 -1.56 -17.17
CA LYS A 511 33.35 -2.46 -17.14
C LYS A 511 34.67 -1.76 -16.84
N VAL A 512 34.64 -0.50 -16.40
CA VAL A 512 35.85 0.25 -16.05
C VAL A 512 36.44 -0.26 -14.74
N GLU A 513 37.63 -0.84 -14.84
CA GLU A 513 38.44 -1.28 -13.71
C GLU A 513 39.88 -0.75 -13.87
N GLY A 514 40.46 -0.20 -12.81
CA GLY A 514 41.84 0.31 -12.81
C GLY A 514 42.58 0.07 -11.50
N ASP A 515 43.90 0.21 -11.54
CA ASP A 515 44.78 0.12 -10.38
C ASP A 515 45.31 1.51 -10.01
N VAL A 516 45.47 1.79 -8.71
CA VAL A 516 46.03 3.05 -8.20
C VAL A 516 47.18 2.74 -7.25
N LYS A 517 48.36 3.25 -7.55
CA LYS A 517 49.55 3.18 -6.68
C LYS A 517 49.79 4.51 -6.01
N ILE A 518 49.97 4.50 -4.70
CA ILE A 518 50.31 5.67 -3.88
C ILE A 518 51.82 5.62 -3.60
N LEU A 519 52.52 6.69 -3.97
CA LEU A 519 53.98 6.78 -4.05
C LEU A 519 54.50 7.95 -3.22
N ASP A 520 55.74 7.85 -2.74
CA ASP A 520 56.48 8.99 -2.17
C ASP A 520 57.17 9.84 -3.25
N GLU A 521 57.91 10.88 -2.84
CA GLU A 521 58.65 11.77 -3.74
C GLU A 521 59.80 11.06 -4.50
N GLN A 522 60.28 9.92 -3.99
CA GLN A 522 61.33 9.10 -4.62
C GLN A 522 60.73 8.00 -5.51
N GLY A 523 59.41 7.94 -5.62
CA GLY A 523 58.69 6.95 -6.43
C GLY A 523 58.58 5.56 -5.78
N GLN A 524 58.81 5.45 -4.47
CA GLN A 524 58.58 4.21 -3.72
C GLN A 524 57.09 4.03 -3.43
N VAL A 525 56.59 2.80 -3.61
CA VAL A 525 55.19 2.46 -3.33
C VAL A 525 54.92 2.43 -1.82
N LEU A 526 54.04 3.30 -1.37
CA LEU A 526 53.53 3.37 0.01
C LEU A 526 52.30 2.49 0.18
N ALA A 527 51.40 2.49 -0.80
CA ALA A 527 50.19 1.67 -0.83
C ALA A 527 49.70 1.44 -2.26
N GLU A 528 48.84 0.45 -2.48
CA GLU A 528 48.20 0.21 -3.77
C GLU A 528 46.76 -0.29 -3.63
N VAL A 529 45.89 0.24 -4.49
CA VAL A 529 44.51 -0.19 -4.69
C VAL A 529 44.48 -0.98 -6.00
N ILE A 530 44.02 -2.22 -5.93
CA ILE A 530 43.97 -3.13 -7.05
C ILE A 530 42.52 -3.35 -7.46
N GLY A 531 42.24 -3.20 -8.75
CA GLY A 531 40.95 -3.45 -9.36
C GLY A 531 39.84 -2.55 -8.85
N LEU A 532 40.11 -1.26 -8.73
CA LEU A 532 39.13 -0.22 -8.44
C LEU A 532 38.14 -0.09 -9.59
N ARG A 533 36.85 -0.28 -9.30
CA ARG A 533 35.76 -0.26 -10.28
C ARG A 533 35.02 1.06 -10.24
N VAL A 534 34.83 1.64 -11.42
CA VAL A 534 33.98 2.82 -11.63
C VAL A 534 32.70 2.36 -12.34
N ARG A 535 31.54 2.87 -11.90
CA ARG A 535 30.22 2.56 -12.48
C ARG A 535 29.37 3.79 -12.67
N ASP A 536 28.35 3.67 -13.53
CA ASP A 536 27.28 4.64 -13.69
C ASP A 536 26.04 4.27 -12.83
N LEU A 537 25.51 5.24 -12.08
CA LEU A 537 24.37 5.09 -11.19
C LEU A 537 23.04 4.86 -11.93
N GLU A 538 22.84 5.47 -13.11
CA GLU A 538 21.56 5.33 -13.82
C GLU A 538 21.40 3.96 -14.49
N GLY A 539 22.49 3.40 -15.04
CA GLY A 539 22.52 2.04 -15.61
C GLY A 539 22.18 0.95 -14.59
N ASP A 540 22.82 0.95 -13.42
CA ASP A 540 22.56 -0.03 -12.34
C ASP A 540 21.09 0.02 -11.85
N MET A 541 20.55 1.25 -11.73
CA MET A 541 19.17 1.48 -11.30
C MET A 541 18.12 1.05 -12.34
N GLN A 542 18.45 1.02 -13.63
CA GLN A 542 17.57 0.51 -14.67
C GLN A 542 17.55 -1.02 -14.68
N ASP A 543 18.71 -1.67 -14.55
CA ASP A 543 18.81 -3.14 -14.52
C ASP A 543 18.13 -3.75 -13.28
N GLU A 544 18.29 -3.16 -12.09
CA GLU A 544 17.57 -3.61 -10.88
C GLU A 544 16.06 -3.39 -10.98
N ARG A 545 15.60 -2.29 -11.59
CA ARG A 545 14.16 -2.03 -11.79
C ARG A 545 13.54 -3.02 -12.78
N GLN A 546 14.24 -3.36 -13.85
CA GLN A 546 13.74 -4.30 -14.86
C GLN A 546 13.69 -5.74 -14.34
N GLN A 547 14.69 -6.16 -13.55
CA GLN A 547 14.66 -7.46 -12.88
C GLN A 547 13.47 -7.57 -11.91
N ASN A 548 13.23 -6.55 -11.08
CA ASN A 548 12.14 -6.55 -10.10
C ASN A 548 10.73 -6.62 -10.72
N LEU A 549 10.48 -6.01 -11.89
CA LEU A 549 9.14 -6.03 -12.51
C LEU A 549 8.80 -7.38 -13.19
N SER A 550 9.82 -8.10 -13.68
CA SER A 550 9.61 -9.41 -14.29
C SER A 550 9.14 -10.47 -13.29
N ASP A 551 9.43 -10.27 -12.01
CA ASP A 551 8.99 -11.14 -10.91
C ASP A 551 7.50 -11.01 -10.56
N TRP A 552 6.83 -10.02 -11.15
CA TRP A 552 5.41 -9.78 -10.89
C TRP A 552 4.49 -10.45 -11.92
N LEU A 553 5.06 -11.10 -12.94
CA LEU A 553 4.32 -11.62 -14.07
C LEU A 553 4.02 -13.12 -13.88
N TYR A 554 2.76 -13.51 -14.04
CA TYR A 554 2.29 -14.88 -13.83
C TYR A 554 1.36 -15.33 -14.96
N LYS A 555 1.25 -16.64 -15.14
CA LYS A 555 0.27 -17.27 -16.03
C LYS A 555 -0.33 -18.53 -15.40
N ILE A 556 -1.48 -18.94 -15.91
CA ILE A 556 -2.03 -20.28 -15.65
C ILE A 556 -1.35 -21.26 -16.59
N GLN A 557 -0.82 -22.34 -16.03
CA GLN A 557 -0.30 -23.47 -16.77
C GLN A 557 -1.12 -24.71 -16.45
N TRP A 558 -1.66 -25.33 -17.50
CA TRP A 558 -2.33 -26.63 -17.40
C TRP A 558 -1.29 -27.75 -17.43
N GLN A 559 -1.23 -28.53 -16.37
CA GLN A 559 -0.27 -29.63 -16.23
C GLN A 559 -0.99 -30.96 -16.35
N LEU A 560 -0.47 -31.85 -17.20
CA LEU A 560 -0.95 -33.21 -17.32
C LEU A 560 -0.66 -33.96 -16.02
N GLN A 561 -1.68 -34.55 -15.41
CA GLN A 561 -1.54 -35.37 -14.21
C GLN A 561 -2.08 -36.79 -14.44
N PRO A 562 -1.43 -37.80 -13.83
CA PRO A 562 -1.97 -39.15 -13.85
C PRO A 562 -3.30 -39.20 -13.10
N ARG A 563 -4.20 -40.05 -13.58
CA ARG A 563 -5.52 -40.27 -12.97
C ARG A 563 -5.45 -41.51 -12.08
N LEU A 564 -6.02 -41.44 -10.88
CA LEU A 564 -6.28 -42.65 -10.08
C LEU A 564 -7.44 -43.44 -10.71
N SER A 565 -7.40 -44.76 -10.70
CA SER A 565 -8.52 -45.59 -11.17
C SER A 565 -9.33 -46.11 -9.99
N ILE A 566 -10.66 -46.05 -10.08
CA ILE A 566 -11.56 -46.57 -9.03
C ILE A 566 -11.39 -48.09 -8.87
N SER A 567 -10.92 -48.80 -9.89
CA SER A 567 -10.71 -50.26 -9.83
C SER A 567 -9.79 -50.73 -8.70
N ASN A 568 -9.03 -49.83 -8.07
CA ASN A 568 -8.14 -50.11 -6.94
C ASN A 568 -8.74 -49.81 -5.54
N LEU A 569 -10.00 -49.39 -5.43
CA LEU A 569 -10.64 -49.00 -4.17
C LEU A 569 -11.69 -50.04 -3.71
N GLN A 570 -11.64 -50.44 -2.44
CA GLN A 570 -12.64 -51.34 -1.83
C GLN A 570 -14.03 -50.68 -1.78
N GLU A 571 -15.08 -51.47 -2.01
CA GLU A 571 -16.48 -51.05 -1.83
C GLU A 571 -16.71 -50.62 -0.38
N THR A 572 -16.93 -49.32 -0.17
CA THR A 572 -17.44 -48.83 1.13
C THR A 572 -18.92 -49.19 1.20
N GLY A 573 -19.31 -50.08 2.11
CA GLY A 573 -20.67 -50.63 2.25
C GLY A 573 -21.78 -49.65 2.68
N HIS A 574 -21.68 -48.36 2.35
CA HIS A 574 -22.66 -47.33 2.67
C HIS A 574 -23.08 -46.57 1.40
N SER A 575 -24.37 -46.62 1.06
CA SER A 575 -24.97 -45.82 -0.01
C SER A 575 -24.83 -44.32 0.31
N SER A 576 -24.43 -43.51 -0.67
CA SER A 576 -24.43 -42.05 -0.59
C SER A 576 -25.51 -41.46 -1.51
N SER A 577 -25.85 -40.19 -1.34
CA SER A 577 -26.73 -39.46 -2.25
C SER A 577 -25.99 -38.38 -3.04
N TRP A 578 -26.50 -38.09 -4.24
CA TRP A 578 -25.98 -37.08 -5.17
C TRP A 578 -27.11 -36.21 -5.71
N LEU A 579 -26.85 -34.91 -5.85
CA LEU A 579 -27.76 -33.97 -6.49
C LEU A 579 -27.18 -33.50 -7.82
N ILE A 580 -27.88 -33.74 -8.92
CA ILE A 580 -27.40 -33.48 -10.29
C ILE A 580 -28.34 -32.48 -10.98
N PHE A 581 -27.89 -31.24 -11.15
CA PHE A 581 -28.55 -30.26 -12.01
C PHE A 581 -28.19 -30.60 -13.46
N ALA A 582 -29.03 -31.42 -14.08
CA ALA A 582 -28.72 -32.15 -15.31
C ALA A 582 -28.93 -31.30 -16.57
N ASP A 583 -28.05 -31.51 -17.55
CA ASP A 583 -28.09 -30.93 -18.89
C ASP A 583 -28.95 -31.74 -19.87
N SER A 584 -29.35 -31.10 -20.96
CA SER A 584 -30.07 -31.66 -22.10
C SER A 584 -29.19 -32.51 -23.03
N LEU A 585 -27.86 -32.38 -22.95
CA LEU A 585 -26.87 -33.18 -23.72
C LEU A 585 -26.66 -34.60 -23.13
N GLY A 586 -27.31 -34.89 -22.00
CA GLY A 586 -27.33 -36.19 -21.35
C GLY A 586 -26.07 -36.54 -20.56
N VAL A 587 -25.19 -35.57 -20.25
CA VAL A 587 -24.04 -35.82 -19.35
C VAL A 587 -24.54 -36.20 -17.97
N GLY A 588 -25.47 -35.44 -17.41
CA GLY A 588 -26.08 -35.71 -16.11
C GLY A 588 -26.76 -37.07 -16.04
N ASN A 589 -27.45 -37.48 -17.11
CA ASN A 589 -28.07 -38.81 -17.18
C ASN A 589 -27.03 -39.95 -17.21
N ARG A 590 -25.91 -39.77 -17.94
CA ARG A 590 -24.80 -40.75 -17.94
C ARG A 590 -24.15 -40.85 -16.57
N LEU A 591 -23.94 -39.73 -15.87
CA LEU A 591 -23.41 -39.71 -14.51
C LEU A 591 -24.35 -40.42 -13.54
N LYS A 592 -25.66 -40.15 -13.60
CA LYS A 592 -26.68 -40.83 -12.81
C LYS A 592 -26.57 -42.35 -12.94
N VAL A 593 -26.56 -42.86 -14.17
CA VAL A 593 -26.45 -44.31 -14.43
C VAL A 593 -25.17 -44.91 -13.82
N LEU A 594 -24.03 -44.21 -13.93
CA LEU A 594 -22.76 -44.68 -13.40
C LEU A 594 -22.70 -44.68 -11.85
N LEU A 595 -23.31 -43.68 -11.22
CA LEU A 595 -23.41 -43.58 -9.76
C LEU A 595 -24.40 -44.60 -9.18
N GLU A 596 -25.58 -44.75 -9.79
CA GLU A 596 -26.58 -45.75 -9.38
C GLU A 596 -26.08 -47.19 -9.55
N ALA A 597 -25.25 -47.45 -10.57
CA ALA A 597 -24.57 -48.75 -10.74
C ALA A 597 -23.63 -49.11 -9.58
N ARG A 598 -23.24 -48.14 -8.74
CA ARG A 598 -22.46 -48.35 -7.50
C ARG A 598 -23.32 -48.37 -6.22
N GLY A 599 -24.64 -48.27 -6.34
CA GLY A 599 -25.55 -48.28 -5.20
C GLY A 599 -25.78 -46.93 -4.54
N ASP A 600 -25.38 -45.83 -5.19
CA ASP A 600 -25.74 -44.48 -4.77
C ASP A 600 -27.15 -44.08 -5.23
N ILE A 601 -27.72 -43.08 -4.56
CA ILE A 601 -29.01 -42.49 -4.93
C ILE A 601 -28.78 -41.14 -5.60
N CYS A 602 -29.33 -40.96 -6.79
CA CYS A 602 -29.19 -39.71 -7.54
C CYS A 602 -30.53 -38.98 -7.63
N VAL A 603 -30.55 -37.72 -7.23
CA VAL A 603 -31.64 -36.78 -7.51
C VAL A 603 -31.25 -35.95 -8.72
N THR A 604 -32.14 -35.84 -9.71
CA THR A 604 -31.92 -34.96 -10.87
C THR A 604 -32.81 -33.74 -10.85
N VAL A 605 -32.27 -32.61 -11.31
CA VAL A 605 -32.96 -31.33 -11.39
C VAL A 605 -32.78 -30.76 -12.79
N LEU A 606 -33.89 -30.53 -13.49
CA LEU A 606 -33.93 -29.93 -14.83
C LEU A 606 -34.30 -28.44 -14.75
N PRO A 607 -33.76 -27.59 -15.64
CA PRO A 607 -34.19 -26.20 -15.71
C PRO A 607 -35.57 -26.14 -16.38
N GLY A 608 -36.46 -25.29 -15.88
CA GLY A 608 -37.78 -25.06 -16.47
C GLY A 608 -38.43 -23.76 -16.00
N GLU A 609 -39.67 -23.51 -16.38
CA GLU A 609 -40.33 -22.22 -16.04
C GLU A 609 -40.86 -22.16 -14.61
N ASN A 610 -41.16 -23.32 -14.00
CA ASN A 610 -41.83 -23.43 -12.71
C ASN A 610 -41.32 -24.65 -11.93
N TYR A 611 -41.41 -24.59 -10.60
CA TYR A 611 -41.20 -25.71 -9.70
C TYR A 611 -42.20 -26.86 -9.96
N LYS A 612 -41.69 -28.05 -10.28
CA LYS A 612 -42.47 -29.28 -10.43
C LYS A 612 -41.67 -30.48 -9.93
N ILE A 613 -42.34 -31.34 -9.16
CA ILE A 613 -41.88 -32.69 -8.90
C ILE A 613 -42.35 -33.56 -10.07
N LEU A 614 -41.44 -34.03 -10.91
CA LEU A 614 -41.79 -34.85 -12.07
C LEU A 614 -42.11 -36.28 -11.62
N GLU A 615 -41.24 -36.84 -10.78
CA GLU A 615 -41.39 -38.11 -10.09
C GLU A 615 -40.44 -38.15 -8.89
N THR A 616 -40.50 -39.18 -8.05
CA THR A 616 -39.61 -39.31 -6.88
C THR A 616 -38.14 -39.26 -7.33
N GLY A 617 -37.40 -38.26 -6.85
CA GLY A 617 -35.99 -38.05 -7.20
C GLY A 617 -35.73 -37.26 -8.48
N ASN A 618 -36.77 -36.80 -9.21
CA ASN A 618 -36.61 -35.98 -10.41
C ASN A 618 -37.46 -34.70 -10.30
N TYR A 619 -36.80 -33.56 -10.35
CA TYR A 619 -37.37 -32.24 -10.15
C TYR A 619 -37.16 -31.35 -11.37
N GLN A 620 -38.02 -30.35 -11.53
CA GLN A 620 -37.83 -29.26 -12.47
C GLN A 620 -37.99 -27.95 -11.69
N ILE A 621 -37.06 -27.01 -11.85
CA ILE A 621 -37.11 -25.72 -11.15
C ILE A 621 -36.74 -24.55 -12.07
N ASN A 622 -37.14 -23.34 -11.69
CA ASN A 622 -36.77 -22.12 -12.41
C ASN A 622 -35.36 -21.60 -12.01
N PRO A 623 -34.39 -21.55 -12.95
CA PRO A 623 -33.03 -21.08 -12.67
C PRO A 623 -32.92 -19.62 -12.21
N ALA A 624 -33.96 -18.82 -12.45
CA ALA A 624 -34.03 -17.41 -12.05
C ALA A 624 -34.81 -17.16 -10.75
N ARG A 625 -35.36 -18.20 -10.12
CA ARG A 625 -36.14 -18.08 -8.88
C ARG A 625 -35.43 -18.75 -7.71
N PRO A 626 -34.78 -17.97 -6.82
CA PRO A 626 -34.12 -18.51 -5.63
C PRO A 626 -35.06 -19.30 -4.72
N GLU A 627 -36.36 -18.97 -4.71
CA GLU A 627 -37.36 -19.68 -3.91
C GLU A 627 -37.52 -21.15 -4.33
N ASP A 628 -37.37 -21.44 -5.63
CA ASP A 628 -37.49 -22.81 -6.14
C ASP A 628 -36.31 -23.68 -5.65
N PHE A 629 -35.12 -23.11 -5.48
CA PHE A 629 -33.98 -23.82 -4.88
C PHE A 629 -34.24 -24.10 -3.40
N GLN A 630 -34.77 -23.13 -2.65
CA GLN A 630 -35.12 -23.33 -1.25
C GLN A 630 -36.18 -24.41 -1.07
N GLN A 631 -37.22 -24.40 -1.92
CA GLN A 631 -38.25 -25.43 -1.93
C GLN A 631 -37.66 -26.81 -2.25
N LEU A 632 -36.74 -26.91 -3.21
CA LEU A 632 -36.04 -28.15 -3.53
C LEU A 632 -35.33 -28.72 -2.29
N PHE A 633 -34.55 -27.91 -1.58
CA PHE A 633 -33.84 -28.39 -0.39
C PHE A 633 -34.79 -28.73 0.76
N GLN A 634 -35.93 -28.07 0.89
CA GLN A 634 -36.97 -28.46 1.84
C GLN A 634 -37.55 -29.83 1.50
N ASP A 635 -37.91 -30.07 0.24
CA ASP A 635 -38.44 -31.36 -0.21
C ASP A 635 -37.41 -32.49 -0.05
N LEU A 636 -36.12 -32.21 -0.26
CA LEU A 636 -35.04 -33.16 -0.05
C LEU A 636 -34.78 -33.46 1.43
N SER A 637 -34.91 -32.47 2.31
CA SER A 637 -34.75 -32.67 3.77
C SER A 637 -35.81 -33.62 4.35
N LEU A 638 -37.01 -33.64 3.76
CA LEU A 638 -38.08 -34.57 4.12
C LEU A 638 -37.78 -36.02 3.71
N LEU A 639 -36.74 -36.24 2.90
CA LEU A 639 -36.27 -37.54 2.42
C LEU A 639 -35.00 -38.03 3.15
N GLU A 640 -34.50 -37.30 4.16
CA GLU A 640 -33.17 -37.54 4.77
C GLU A 640 -33.09 -38.81 5.65
N GLN A 641 -32.44 -39.85 5.11
CA GLN A 641 -31.74 -40.89 5.90
C GLN A 641 -30.30 -41.15 5.39
N ILE A 642 -29.87 -40.55 4.27
CA ILE A 642 -28.63 -40.88 3.54
C ILE A 642 -27.75 -39.62 3.33
N PRO A 643 -26.44 -39.65 3.61
CA PRO A 643 -25.54 -38.49 3.45
C PRO A 643 -25.40 -38.02 1.99
N LEU A 644 -25.53 -36.70 1.75
CA LEU A 644 -25.23 -36.08 0.46
C LEU A 644 -23.73 -35.93 0.26
N ARG A 645 -23.19 -36.67 -0.70
CA ARG A 645 -21.76 -36.71 -1.01
C ARG A 645 -21.33 -35.57 -1.92
N GLY A 646 -22.16 -35.19 -2.88
CA GLY A 646 -21.82 -34.13 -3.82
C GLY A 646 -23.00 -33.57 -4.60
N VAL A 647 -22.83 -32.33 -5.04
CA VAL A 647 -23.75 -31.60 -5.92
C VAL A 647 -23.04 -31.32 -7.23
N VAL A 648 -23.62 -31.74 -8.35
CA VAL A 648 -23.06 -31.56 -9.69
C VAL A 648 -23.93 -30.61 -10.48
N HIS A 649 -23.35 -29.51 -10.94
CA HIS A 649 -24.02 -28.48 -11.73
C HIS A 649 -23.58 -28.54 -13.19
N LEU A 650 -24.50 -28.89 -14.09
CA LEU A 650 -24.26 -29.07 -15.53
C LEU A 650 -25.09 -28.10 -16.39
N TRP A 651 -25.91 -27.22 -15.81
CA TRP A 651 -26.74 -26.30 -16.61
C TRP A 651 -25.93 -25.28 -17.41
N SER A 652 -24.65 -25.09 -17.08
CA SER A 652 -23.76 -24.28 -17.91
C SER A 652 -23.56 -24.85 -19.32
N LEU A 653 -23.75 -26.17 -19.48
CA LEU A 653 -23.63 -26.87 -20.76
C LEU A 653 -24.77 -26.54 -21.73
N GLU A 654 -25.84 -25.89 -21.26
CA GLU A 654 -26.92 -25.37 -22.11
C GLU A 654 -26.50 -24.10 -22.89
N ALA A 655 -25.33 -23.51 -22.58
CA ALA A 655 -24.83 -22.37 -23.31
C ALA A 655 -24.57 -22.74 -24.79
N PRO A 656 -25.01 -21.93 -25.75
CA PRO A 656 -24.81 -22.25 -27.16
C PRO A 656 -23.32 -22.22 -27.53
N PRO A 657 -22.95 -22.86 -28.66
CA PRO A 657 -21.65 -22.67 -29.28
C PRO A 657 -21.36 -21.18 -29.53
N ILE A 658 -20.08 -20.82 -29.57
CA ILE A 658 -19.67 -19.43 -29.74
C ILE A 658 -20.14 -18.81 -31.07
N GLU A 659 -20.29 -19.63 -32.11
CA GLU A 659 -20.77 -19.22 -33.43
C GLU A 659 -22.25 -18.81 -33.41
N GLU A 660 -23.02 -19.33 -32.44
CA GLU A 660 -24.46 -19.05 -32.27
C GLU A 660 -24.72 -18.08 -31.11
N THR A 661 -23.68 -17.62 -30.43
CA THR A 661 -23.81 -16.75 -29.25
C THR A 661 -24.30 -15.34 -29.66
N THR A 662 -25.49 -14.98 -29.20
CA THR A 662 -26.03 -13.61 -29.20
C THR A 662 -25.99 -13.00 -27.80
N LEU A 663 -26.26 -11.69 -27.66
CA LEU A 663 -26.38 -11.05 -26.34
C LEU A 663 -27.45 -11.70 -25.46
N ASP A 664 -28.61 -12.05 -26.03
CA ASP A 664 -29.70 -12.70 -25.31
C ASP A 664 -29.31 -14.10 -24.84
N SER A 665 -28.64 -14.86 -25.70
CA SER A 665 -28.16 -16.19 -25.34
C SER A 665 -27.02 -16.14 -24.31
N LEU A 666 -26.20 -15.09 -24.35
CA LEU A 666 -25.13 -14.86 -23.38
C LEU A 666 -25.73 -14.55 -22.01
N GLU A 667 -26.76 -13.71 -21.93
CA GLU A 667 -27.50 -13.42 -20.70
C GLU A 667 -28.19 -14.67 -20.14
N THR A 668 -28.82 -15.45 -21.02
CA THR A 668 -29.43 -16.74 -20.64
C THR A 668 -28.37 -17.70 -20.08
N ALA A 669 -27.20 -17.80 -20.72
CA ALA A 669 -26.09 -18.61 -20.24
C ALA A 669 -25.55 -18.12 -18.89
N GLN A 670 -25.47 -16.80 -18.65
CA GLN A 670 -25.06 -16.25 -17.35
C GLN A 670 -26.08 -16.55 -16.24
N GLN A 671 -27.38 -16.53 -16.55
CA GLN A 671 -28.44 -16.92 -15.62
C GLN A 671 -28.38 -18.41 -15.29
N LEU A 672 -28.23 -19.28 -16.30
CA LEU A 672 -28.11 -20.72 -16.13
C LEU A 672 -26.80 -21.12 -15.44
N GLY A 673 -25.73 -20.37 -15.63
CA GLY A 673 -24.46 -20.53 -14.93
C GLY A 673 -24.44 -19.80 -13.59
N CYS A 674 -23.85 -18.61 -13.55
CA CYS A 674 -23.60 -17.86 -12.30
C CYS A 674 -24.87 -17.55 -11.50
N GLY A 675 -25.99 -17.20 -12.15
CA GLY A 675 -27.24 -16.87 -11.46
C GLY A 675 -27.85 -18.06 -10.69
N SER A 676 -27.88 -19.23 -11.32
CA SER A 676 -28.38 -20.45 -10.71
C SER A 676 -27.42 -20.99 -9.65
N VAL A 677 -26.10 -20.90 -9.86
CA VAL A 677 -25.08 -21.30 -8.88
C VAL A 677 -25.13 -20.41 -7.64
N LEU A 678 -25.36 -19.09 -7.80
CA LEU A 678 -25.59 -18.18 -6.67
C LEU A 678 -26.76 -18.67 -5.81
N SER A 679 -27.90 -18.94 -6.45
CA SER A 679 -29.11 -19.43 -5.75
C SER A 679 -28.89 -20.80 -5.10
N LEU A 680 -28.15 -21.68 -5.77
CA LEU A 680 -27.78 -23.00 -5.26
C LEU A 680 -26.90 -22.91 -4.02
N VAL A 681 -25.84 -22.08 -4.03
CA VAL A 681 -24.95 -21.89 -2.88
C VAL A 681 -25.73 -21.34 -1.69
N GLN A 682 -26.56 -20.31 -1.90
CA GLN A 682 -27.43 -19.75 -0.86
C GLN A 682 -28.39 -20.79 -0.26
N ALA A 683 -28.94 -21.68 -1.09
CA ALA A 683 -29.84 -22.73 -0.60
C ALA A 683 -29.09 -23.83 0.17
N LEU A 684 -27.91 -24.25 -0.33
CA LEU A 684 -27.04 -25.25 0.32
C LEU A 684 -26.58 -24.80 1.70
N THR A 685 -26.17 -23.54 1.86
CA THR A 685 -25.65 -23.00 3.11
C THR A 685 -26.73 -22.82 4.17
N ARG A 686 -27.97 -22.49 3.77
CA ARG A 686 -29.12 -22.35 4.68
C ARG A 686 -29.68 -23.68 5.16
N ALA A 687 -29.63 -24.72 4.33
CA ALA A 687 -30.24 -26.02 4.63
C ALA A 687 -29.56 -26.81 5.77
N SER A 688 -28.41 -26.36 6.30
CA SER A 688 -27.72 -26.95 7.47
C SER A 688 -27.59 -28.49 7.41
N TRP A 689 -27.19 -29.02 6.26
CA TRP A 689 -27.02 -30.46 6.06
C TRP A 689 -25.92 -31.02 6.99
N ARG A 690 -26.11 -32.26 7.48
CA ARG A 690 -25.21 -32.90 8.46
C ARG A 690 -23.74 -32.98 7.99
N ASN A 691 -23.50 -32.99 6.68
CA ASN A 691 -22.18 -32.89 6.05
C ASN A 691 -22.25 -31.89 4.90
N ALA A 692 -21.26 -31.01 4.77
CA ALA A 692 -21.14 -30.14 3.61
C ALA A 692 -20.81 -30.98 2.36
N ALA A 693 -21.69 -30.94 1.37
CA ALA A 693 -21.50 -31.66 0.12
C ALA A 693 -20.55 -30.91 -0.81
N ARG A 694 -19.65 -31.62 -1.48
CA ARG A 694 -18.76 -31.00 -2.46
C ARG A 694 -19.56 -30.48 -3.65
N LEU A 695 -19.31 -29.24 -4.05
CA LEU A 695 -19.92 -28.59 -5.20
C LEU A 695 -19.04 -28.74 -6.45
N TRP A 696 -19.59 -29.31 -7.51
CA TRP A 696 -18.91 -29.50 -8.79
C TRP A 696 -19.58 -28.65 -9.85
N LEU A 697 -18.83 -27.73 -10.45
CA LEU A 697 -19.28 -26.87 -11.53
C LEU A 697 -18.65 -27.38 -12.83
N VAL A 698 -19.47 -27.93 -13.72
CA VAL A 698 -18.98 -28.52 -14.96
C VAL A 698 -19.26 -27.57 -16.11
N ALA A 699 -18.23 -27.23 -16.87
CA ALA A 699 -18.26 -26.45 -18.10
C ALA A 699 -17.65 -27.25 -19.26
N SER A 700 -17.86 -26.83 -20.49
CA SER A 700 -17.36 -27.50 -21.69
C SER A 700 -16.66 -26.54 -22.63
N GLY A 701 -15.38 -26.83 -22.92
CA GLY A 701 -14.55 -26.05 -23.83
C GLY A 701 -14.41 -24.59 -23.43
N SER A 702 -14.49 -24.28 -22.14
CA SER A 702 -14.42 -22.92 -21.62
C SER A 702 -12.97 -22.47 -21.40
N GLN A 703 -12.05 -23.42 -21.16
CA GLN A 703 -10.63 -23.17 -20.89
C GLN A 703 -9.76 -23.53 -22.09
N SER A 704 -8.70 -22.75 -22.35
CA SER A 704 -7.67 -23.14 -23.31
C SER A 704 -6.59 -23.96 -22.59
N VAL A 705 -6.64 -25.28 -22.78
CA VAL A 705 -5.81 -26.24 -22.02
C VAL A 705 -4.58 -26.66 -22.81
N THR A 706 -4.75 -26.86 -24.12
CA THR A 706 -3.67 -27.22 -25.05
C THR A 706 -3.68 -26.26 -26.23
N SER A 707 -2.56 -26.16 -26.96
CA SER A 707 -2.45 -25.29 -28.15
C SER A 707 -3.45 -25.65 -29.27
N GLU A 708 -3.93 -26.89 -29.31
CA GLU A 708 -4.92 -27.37 -30.29
C GLU A 708 -6.37 -27.15 -29.80
N ASP A 709 -6.53 -26.77 -28.53
CA ASP A 709 -7.80 -26.62 -27.84
C ASP A 709 -8.05 -25.15 -27.51
N ALA A 710 -8.48 -24.41 -28.53
CA ALA A 710 -9.00 -23.08 -28.36
C ALA A 710 -10.32 -23.12 -27.57
N SER A 711 -10.53 -22.17 -26.65
CA SER A 711 -11.80 -22.02 -25.95
C SER A 711 -12.94 -21.81 -26.96
N ARG A 712 -13.94 -22.71 -26.93
CA ARG A 712 -15.09 -22.74 -27.86
C ARG A 712 -16.42 -22.40 -27.20
N SER A 713 -16.46 -22.25 -25.87
CA SER A 713 -17.66 -21.80 -25.16
C SER A 713 -17.30 -20.80 -24.04
N ILE A 714 -16.94 -19.59 -24.45
CA ILE A 714 -16.57 -18.51 -23.52
C ILE A 714 -17.74 -18.08 -22.61
N ALA A 715 -18.99 -18.31 -23.04
CA ALA A 715 -20.18 -17.97 -22.27
C ALA A 715 -20.23 -18.67 -20.89
N GLN A 716 -19.58 -19.83 -20.77
CA GLN A 716 -19.53 -20.62 -19.53
C GLN A 716 -18.38 -20.19 -18.60
N SER A 717 -17.37 -19.47 -19.12
CA SER A 717 -16.16 -19.11 -18.37
C SER A 717 -16.38 -18.28 -17.09
N PRO A 718 -17.44 -17.46 -16.94
CA PRO A 718 -17.68 -16.73 -15.68
C PRO A 718 -17.82 -17.63 -14.44
N LEU A 719 -18.27 -18.87 -14.63
CA LEU A 719 -18.33 -19.87 -13.55
C LEU A 719 -16.98 -20.15 -12.90
N TRP A 720 -15.89 -20.03 -13.66
CA TRP A 720 -14.54 -20.25 -13.14
C TRP A 720 -14.12 -19.16 -12.15
N GLY A 721 -14.49 -17.91 -12.43
CA GLY A 721 -14.27 -16.80 -11.50
C GLY A 721 -15.12 -16.96 -10.23
N LEU A 722 -16.40 -17.29 -10.40
CA LEU A 722 -17.33 -17.51 -9.28
C LEU A 722 -16.89 -18.68 -8.38
N GLY A 723 -16.53 -19.83 -8.97
CA GLY A 723 -16.08 -21.02 -8.25
C GLY A 723 -14.85 -20.78 -7.38
N LYS A 724 -13.91 -19.95 -7.85
CA LYS A 724 -12.76 -19.53 -7.05
C LYS A 724 -13.20 -18.74 -5.81
N THR A 725 -14.10 -17.77 -5.95
CA THR A 725 -14.63 -17.02 -4.81
C THR A 725 -15.44 -17.90 -3.85
N ILE A 726 -16.22 -18.87 -4.35
CA ILE A 726 -16.94 -19.84 -3.50
C ILE A 726 -15.96 -20.56 -2.56
N ASN A 727 -14.76 -20.93 -3.02
CA ASN A 727 -13.78 -21.60 -2.15
C ASN A 727 -13.21 -20.70 -1.04
N TYR A 728 -13.26 -19.38 -1.17
CA TYR A 728 -12.87 -18.47 -0.08
C TYR A 728 -14.01 -18.23 0.90
N GLU A 729 -15.24 -18.09 0.41
CA GLU A 729 -16.41 -17.79 1.25
C GLU A 729 -16.97 -19.06 1.93
N TYR A 730 -16.95 -20.19 1.22
CA TYR A 730 -17.50 -21.48 1.61
C TYR A 730 -16.51 -22.63 1.32
N PRO A 731 -15.31 -22.63 1.94
CA PRO A 731 -14.30 -23.68 1.74
C PRO A 731 -14.81 -25.11 2.01
N GLU A 732 -15.83 -25.25 2.86
CA GLU A 732 -16.51 -26.51 3.15
C GLU A 732 -17.18 -27.15 1.93
N LEU A 733 -17.55 -26.35 0.92
CA LEU A 733 -18.15 -26.85 -0.32
C LEU A 733 -17.09 -27.39 -1.29
N LEU A 734 -15.79 -27.14 -1.07
CA LEU A 734 -14.68 -27.55 -1.95
C LEU A 734 -15.04 -27.38 -3.44
N CYS A 735 -15.54 -26.19 -3.79
CA CYS A 735 -16.09 -25.91 -5.10
C CYS A 735 -15.05 -26.23 -6.19
N THR A 736 -15.38 -27.15 -7.07
CA THR A 736 -14.46 -27.67 -8.08
C THR A 736 -15.00 -27.42 -9.46
N THR A 737 -14.25 -26.68 -10.26
CA THR A 737 -14.59 -26.38 -11.65
C THR A 737 -13.91 -27.39 -12.57
N VAL A 738 -14.71 -28.08 -13.39
CA VAL A 738 -14.25 -29.09 -14.34
C VAL A 738 -14.58 -28.65 -15.76
N ASP A 739 -13.58 -28.51 -16.61
CA ASP A 739 -13.76 -28.27 -18.05
C ASP A 739 -13.69 -29.59 -18.82
N ILE A 740 -14.78 -30.02 -19.44
CA ILE A 740 -14.78 -31.15 -20.40
C ILE A 740 -14.60 -30.63 -21.83
N SER A 741 -14.31 -31.51 -22.80
CA SER A 741 -14.24 -31.07 -24.19
C SER A 741 -15.61 -30.64 -24.74
N SER A 742 -15.61 -29.81 -25.80
CA SER A 742 -16.82 -29.43 -26.54
C SER A 742 -17.46 -30.58 -27.30
N LYS A 743 -16.69 -31.63 -27.62
CA LYS A 743 -17.16 -32.86 -28.26
C LYS A 743 -17.20 -33.97 -27.23
N ILE A 744 -18.25 -33.94 -26.41
CA ILE A 744 -18.38 -34.81 -25.24
C ILE A 744 -18.46 -36.27 -25.67
N SER A 745 -17.43 -37.04 -25.33
CA SER A 745 -17.40 -38.48 -25.57
C SER A 745 -17.97 -39.28 -24.38
N SER A 746 -18.42 -40.51 -24.62
CA SER A 746 -18.78 -41.44 -23.53
C SER A 746 -17.59 -41.70 -22.58
N GLN A 747 -16.37 -41.73 -23.13
CA GLN A 747 -15.15 -41.86 -22.36
C GLN A 747 -14.92 -40.68 -21.41
N GLU A 748 -15.23 -39.45 -21.82
CA GLU A 748 -15.14 -38.27 -20.93
C GLU A 748 -16.24 -38.21 -19.88
N SER A 749 -17.41 -38.81 -20.14
CA SER A 749 -18.43 -38.98 -19.09
C SER A 749 -17.93 -39.95 -18.01
N GLN A 750 -17.20 -41.01 -18.41
CA GLN A 750 -16.51 -41.92 -17.49
C GLN A 750 -15.36 -41.21 -16.75
N SER A 751 -14.45 -40.57 -17.51
CA SER A 751 -13.78 -39.28 -17.21
C SER A 751 -14.18 -38.61 -15.90
N LEU A 752 -15.28 -37.87 -16.06
CA LEU A 752 -15.90 -37.03 -15.05
C LEU A 752 -16.38 -37.84 -13.87
N PHE A 753 -17.09 -38.96 -14.09
CA PHE A 753 -17.57 -39.82 -13.02
C PHE A 753 -16.44 -40.25 -12.06
N GLU A 754 -15.28 -40.69 -12.57
CA GLU A 754 -14.23 -41.13 -11.64
C GLU A 754 -13.60 -39.97 -10.88
N GLU A 755 -13.52 -38.78 -11.48
CA GLU A 755 -13.07 -37.57 -10.77
C GLU A 755 -14.01 -37.23 -9.61
N LEU A 756 -15.33 -37.22 -9.87
CA LEU A 756 -16.36 -36.96 -8.86
C LEU A 756 -16.27 -37.96 -7.70
N TRP A 757 -16.04 -39.23 -8.02
CA TRP A 757 -16.03 -40.30 -7.03
C TRP A 757 -14.78 -40.30 -6.14
N LEU A 758 -13.59 -40.14 -6.75
CA LEU A 758 -12.30 -40.16 -6.05
C LEU A 758 -12.12 -39.00 -5.09
N ASN A 759 -12.77 -37.86 -5.37
CA ASN A 759 -12.82 -36.71 -4.47
C ASN A 759 -11.44 -36.15 -4.11
N GLU A 760 -10.52 -36.06 -5.10
CA GLU A 760 -9.19 -35.47 -4.91
C GLU A 760 -9.24 -33.97 -4.57
N ARG A 761 -8.18 -33.41 -3.97
CA ARG A 761 -8.15 -32.01 -3.50
C ARG A 761 -8.03 -30.95 -4.61
N GLU A 762 -7.88 -31.35 -5.86
CA GLU A 762 -7.80 -30.42 -7.00
C GLU A 762 -9.13 -29.70 -7.20
N THR A 763 -9.09 -28.38 -7.41
CA THR A 763 -10.31 -27.55 -7.56
C THR A 763 -10.48 -26.98 -8.96
N GLN A 764 -9.48 -27.11 -9.83
CA GLN A 764 -9.50 -26.60 -11.20
C GLN A 764 -8.94 -27.67 -12.15
N ILE A 765 -9.84 -28.33 -12.87
CA ILE A 765 -9.55 -29.56 -13.61
C ILE A 765 -10.03 -29.40 -15.05
N ALA A 766 -9.27 -29.92 -15.99
CA ALA A 766 -9.72 -30.09 -17.36
C ALA A 766 -9.56 -31.55 -17.81
N LEU A 767 -10.59 -32.07 -18.45
CA LEU A 767 -10.63 -33.41 -19.02
C LEU A 767 -10.66 -33.31 -20.54
N ARG A 768 -9.73 -34.01 -21.20
CA ARG A 768 -9.64 -34.12 -22.66
C ARG A 768 -9.50 -35.59 -23.04
N GLY A 769 -10.62 -36.23 -23.37
CA GLY A 769 -10.66 -37.68 -23.55
C GLY A 769 -10.34 -38.43 -22.24
N ASN A 770 -9.20 -39.14 -22.22
CA ASN A 770 -8.70 -39.85 -21.04
C ASN A 770 -7.59 -39.08 -20.29
N GLN A 771 -7.24 -37.88 -20.76
CA GLN A 771 -6.20 -37.07 -20.13
C GLN A 771 -6.81 -36.11 -19.12
N ARG A 772 -6.17 -36.02 -17.96
CA ARG A 772 -6.53 -35.14 -16.86
C ARG A 772 -5.48 -34.05 -16.73
N TYR A 773 -5.91 -32.81 -16.74
CA TYR A 773 -5.08 -31.63 -16.55
C TYR A 773 -5.54 -30.88 -15.30
N VAL A 774 -4.59 -30.27 -14.60
CA VAL A 774 -4.85 -29.39 -13.45
C VAL A 774 -4.22 -28.03 -13.68
N ALA A 775 -4.85 -26.98 -13.15
CA ALA A 775 -4.34 -25.62 -13.26
C ALA A 775 -3.26 -25.35 -12.19
N ARG A 776 -2.18 -24.68 -12.59
CA ARG A 776 -1.15 -24.14 -11.70
C ARG A 776 -0.85 -22.69 -12.05
N LEU A 777 -0.64 -21.85 -11.04
CA LEU A 777 -0.08 -20.52 -11.22
C LEU A 777 1.44 -20.65 -11.28
N VAL A 778 2.04 -20.16 -12.35
CA VAL A 778 3.50 -20.17 -12.54
C VAL A 778 4.00 -18.77 -12.90
N GLN A 779 5.23 -18.47 -12.51
CA GLN A 779 5.89 -17.22 -12.90
C GLN A 779 6.13 -17.23 -14.43
N TRP A 780 5.89 -16.09 -15.06
CA TRP A 780 6.07 -15.91 -16.50
C TRP A 780 7.37 -15.14 -16.77
N PHE A 781 8.38 -15.82 -17.30
CA PHE A 781 9.63 -15.21 -17.68
C PHE A 781 9.57 -14.66 -19.10
N ALA A 782 9.70 -13.35 -19.24
CA ALA A 782 9.63 -12.66 -20.53
C ALA A 782 10.69 -13.07 -21.55
N LYS A 783 11.81 -13.68 -21.10
CA LYS A 783 12.94 -14.12 -21.93
C LYS A 783 12.58 -15.21 -22.96
N ASP A 784 11.44 -15.88 -22.79
CA ASP A 784 10.99 -16.97 -23.65
C ASP A 784 10.16 -16.49 -24.86
N THR A 785 9.92 -15.19 -25.02
CA THR A 785 9.11 -14.65 -26.13
C THR A 785 9.92 -13.74 -27.04
N GLN A 786 9.83 -13.98 -28.36
CA GLN A 786 10.43 -13.09 -29.35
C GLN A 786 9.60 -11.79 -29.46
N PRO A 787 10.24 -10.61 -29.60
CA PRO A 787 9.53 -9.36 -29.79
C PRO A 787 8.74 -9.35 -31.10
N LYS A 788 7.46 -8.95 -31.05
CA LYS A 788 6.52 -8.94 -32.20
C LYS A 788 6.84 -7.88 -33.26
N LYS A 789 7.43 -6.74 -32.88
CA LYS A 789 7.75 -5.62 -33.80
C LYS A 789 9.05 -4.90 -33.42
N LYS A 790 9.79 -4.41 -34.43
CA LYS A 790 10.98 -3.54 -34.29
C LYS A 790 10.68 -2.03 -34.48
N SER A 791 9.42 -1.63 -34.68
CA SER A 791 8.99 -0.25 -34.92
C SER A 791 8.44 0.43 -33.66
N ALA A 792 8.15 1.74 -33.73
CA ALA A 792 7.47 2.51 -32.68
C ALA A 792 6.19 1.82 -32.18
N LEU A 793 5.94 1.91 -30.86
CA LEU A 793 4.85 1.23 -30.16
C LEU A 793 3.46 1.62 -30.67
N LEU A 794 3.27 2.91 -30.96
CA LEU A 794 2.00 3.48 -31.46
C LEU A 794 2.24 4.23 -32.76
N ASN A 795 1.37 3.99 -33.74
CA ASN A 795 1.29 4.74 -34.99
C ASN A 795 0.61 6.11 -34.75
N PRO A 796 1.26 7.25 -35.07
CA PRO A 796 0.67 8.58 -34.91
C PRO A 796 -0.47 8.86 -35.90
N GLN A 797 -0.58 8.10 -37.01
CA GLN A 797 -1.63 8.26 -38.02
C GLN A 797 -2.84 7.36 -37.78
N ALA A 798 -3.01 6.86 -36.55
CA ALA A 798 -4.06 5.93 -36.18
C ALA A 798 -4.85 6.40 -34.96
N THR A 799 -6.04 5.82 -34.82
CA THR A 799 -6.95 6.08 -33.71
C THR A 799 -6.89 4.94 -32.69
N TYR A 800 -6.97 5.29 -31.41
CA TYR A 800 -7.05 4.32 -30.32
C TYR A 800 -8.27 4.58 -29.45
N LEU A 801 -9.00 3.51 -29.12
CA LEU A 801 -10.22 3.54 -28.33
C LEU A 801 -9.95 3.06 -26.90
N ILE A 802 -10.34 3.85 -25.90
CA ILE A 802 -10.25 3.49 -24.48
C ILE A 802 -11.66 3.53 -23.87
N THR A 803 -12.20 2.36 -23.49
CA THR A 803 -13.47 2.30 -22.75
C THR A 803 -13.21 2.43 -21.25
N GLY A 804 -14.12 3.07 -20.51
CA GLY A 804 -13.79 3.52 -19.15
C GLY A 804 -12.74 4.65 -19.19
N GLY A 805 -12.60 5.33 -20.33
CA GLY A 805 -11.53 6.29 -20.61
C GLY A 805 -11.59 7.55 -19.75
N LEU A 806 -12.75 7.83 -19.14
CA LEU A 806 -12.93 8.93 -18.19
C LEU A 806 -12.68 8.52 -16.71
N GLY A 807 -12.43 7.24 -16.46
CA GLY A 807 -12.01 6.74 -15.14
C GLY A 807 -10.53 6.98 -14.88
N SER A 808 -10.09 6.81 -13.62
CA SER A 808 -8.71 7.08 -13.21
C SER A 808 -7.66 6.31 -14.02
N LEU A 809 -7.84 4.99 -14.21
CA LEU A 809 -6.94 4.18 -15.05
C LEU A 809 -7.07 4.52 -16.55
N GLY A 810 -8.28 4.81 -17.03
CA GLY A 810 -8.51 5.18 -18.43
C GLY A 810 -7.78 6.47 -18.81
N LEU A 811 -7.85 7.49 -17.95
CA LEU A 811 -7.14 8.77 -18.13
C LEU A 811 -5.63 8.61 -18.01
N LEU A 812 -5.16 7.80 -17.06
CA LEU A 812 -3.73 7.49 -16.91
C LEU A 812 -3.17 6.83 -18.19
N VAL A 813 -3.91 5.88 -18.76
CA VAL A 813 -3.53 5.21 -20.00
C VAL A 813 -3.62 6.17 -21.19
N ALA A 814 -4.65 7.02 -21.26
CA ALA A 814 -4.77 8.03 -22.32
C ALA A 814 -3.58 9.00 -22.34
N ASP A 815 -3.17 9.50 -21.18
CA ASP A 815 -1.99 10.35 -21.02
C ASP A 815 -0.70 9.63 -21.42
N TRP A 816 -0.53 8.38 -20.98
CA TRP A 816 0.61 7.57 -21.38
C TRP A 816 0.64 7.32 -22.90
N MET A 817 -0.48 6.94 -23.52
CA MET A 817 -0.55 6.70 -24.97
C MET A 817 -0.21 7.96 -25.78
N ALA A 818 -0.68 9.14 -25.35
CA ALA A 818 -0.31 10.40 -25.98
C ALA A 818 1.21 10.64 -25.91
N LYS A 819 1.84 10.39 -24.76
CA LYS A 819 3.30 10.48 -24.57
C LYS A 819 4.07 9.45 -25.41
N GLN A 820 3.49 8.27 -25.66
CA GLN A 820 4.04 7.25 -26.56
C GLN A 820 3.79 7.54 -28.06
N GLY A 821 3.18 8.68 -28.40
CA GLY A 821 3.05 9.16 -29.78
C GLY A 821 1.67 9.00 -30.40
N ALA A 822 0.64 8.54 -29.67
CA ALA A 822 -0.72 8.55 -30.17
C ALA A 822 -1.21 9.99 -30.40
N LYS A 823 -1.78 10.26 -31.59
CA LYS A 823 -2.34 11.59 -31.93
C LYS A 823 -3.86 11.64 -31.94
N HIS A 824 -4.54 10.49 -32.03
CA HIS A 824 -6.00 10.41 -32.05
C HIS A 824 -6.48 9.39 -31.00
N LEU A 825 -7.20 9.88 -29.99
CA LEU A 825 -7.76 9.06 -28.91
C LEU A 825 -9.29 9.22 -28.87
N VAL A 826 -10.00 8.12 -28.68
CA VAL A 826 -11.43 8.11 -28.37
C VAL A 826 -11.65 7.55 -26.98
N LEU A 827 -12.29 8.32 -26.10
CA LEU A 827 -12.58 7.93 -24.73
C LEU A 827 -14.08 7.68 -24.56
N ILE A 828 -14.45 6.47 -24.16
CA ILE A 828 -15.85 6.11 -23.87
C ILE A 828 -16.09 6.05 -22.37
N GLY A 829 -17.19 6.65 -21.91
CA GLY A 829 -17.72 6.52 -20.55
C GLY A 829 -19.22 6.80 -20.50
N ARG A 830 -19.89 6.39 -19.42
CA ARG A 830 -21.33 6.65 -19.21
C ARG A 830 -21.60 7.99 -18.52
N SER A 831 -20.68 8.40 -17.66
CA SER A 831 -20.79 9.62 -16.86
C SER A 831 -20.29 10.84 -17.62
N ASP A 832 -20.77 12.02 -17.22
CA ASP A 832 -20.22 13.29 -17.67
C ASP A 832 -18.75 13.44 -17.28
N VAL A 833 -18.04 14.29 -18.02
CA VAL A 833 -16.62 14.57 -17.78
C VAL A 833 -16.48 15.32 -16.45
N SER A 834 -15.78 14.70 -15.49
CA SER A 834 -15.47 15.36 -14.21
C SER A 834 -14.47 16.50 -14.38
N ILE A 835 -14.41 17.45 -13.44
CA ILE A 835 -13.45 18.58 -13.46
C ILE A 835 -12.00 18.07 -13.58
N LYS A 836 -11.63 17.04 -12.81
CA LYS A 836 -10.29 16.42 -12.87
C LYS A 836 -10.00 15.78 -14.24
N ALA A 837 -11.00 15.11 -14.82
CA ALA A 837 -10.86 14.55 -16.15
C ALA A 837 -10.66 15.66 -17.19
N GLN A 838 -11.41 16.76 -17.07
CA GLN A 838 -11.30 17.91 -17.98
C GLN A 838 -9.91 18.55 -17.95
N GLU A 839 -9.27 18.65 -16.79
CA GLU A 839 -7.90 19.16 -16.67
C GLU A 839 -6.89 18.31 -17.48
N ILE A 840 -6.96 16.98 -17.33
CA ILE A 840 -6.09 16.05 -18.08
C ILE A 840 -6.38 16.12 -19.58
N LEU A 841 -7.65 16.18 -19.96
CA LEU A 841 -8.06 16.28 -21.36
C LEU A 841 -7.52 17.57 -22.02
N ASN A 842 -7.56 18.69 -21.31
CA ASN A 842 -7.01 19.95 -21.79
C ASN A 842 -5.49 19.85 -21.99
N GLN A 843 -4.77 19.17 -21.08
CA GLN A 843 -3.33 18.94 -21.20
C GLN A 843 -3.00 18.08 -22.44
N LEU A 844 -3.78 17.02 -22.70
CA LEU A 844 -3.59 16.17 -23.88
C LEU A 844 -3.80 16.94 -25.18
N GLN A 845 -4.82 17.79 -25.23
CA GLN A 845 -5.10 18.65 -26.38
C GLN A 845 -4.00 19.70 -26.60
N GLN A 846 -3.50 20.32 -25.53
CA GLN A 846 -2.37 21.26 -25.59
C GLN A 846 -1.07 20.57 -26.08
N ALA A 847 -0.87 19.30 -25.74
CA ALA A 847 0.24 18.48 -26.25
C ALA A 847 0.04 18.00 -27.70
N GLY A 848 -1.03 18.42 -28.37
CA GLY A 848 -1.31 18.11 -29.78
C GLY A 848 -1.95 16.74 -30.02
N THR A 849 -2.63 16.18 -29.01
CA THR A 849 -3.43 14.95 -29.15
C THR A 849 -4.90 15.31 -29.33
N GLN A 850 -5.51 14.87 -30.43
CA GLN A 850 -6.94 15.00 -30.65
C GLN A 850 -7.68 13.94 -29.82
N VAL A 851 -8.48 14.40 -28.86
CA VAL A 851 -9.27 13.53 -28.00
C VAL A 851 -10.75 13.74 -28.29
N GLU A 852 -11.44 12.68 -28.70
CA GLU A 852 -12.90 12.65 -28.86
C GLU A 852 -13.53 11.86 -27.70
N ILE A 853 -14.54 12.46 -27.07
CA ILE A 853 -15.23 11.86 -25.92
C ILE A 853 -16.60 11.43 -26.39
N CYS A 854 -16.92 10.15 -26.20
CA CYS A 854 -18.22 9.61 -26.56
C CYS A 854 -18.92 9.07 -25.31
N GLN A 855 -20.09 9.64 -25.01
CA GLN A 855 -20.97 9.07 -23.98
C GLN A 855 -21.66 7.83 -24.57
N ALA A 856 -21.37 6.67 -23.99
CA ALA A 856 -21.89 5.38 -24.44
C ALA A 856 -21.76 4.33 -23.33
N ASP A 857 -22.73 3.41 -23.25
CA ASP A 857 -22.60 2.19 -22.47
C ASP A 857 -22.02 1.07 -23.33
N VAL A 858 -20.82 0.60 -23.00
CA VAL A 858 -20.15 -0.48 -23.76
C VAL A 858 -20.96 -1.78 -23.75
N SER A 859 -21.79 -2.01 -22.73
CA SER A 859 -22.67 -3.19 -22.66
C SER A 859 -23.85 -3.12 -23.63
N ASN A 860 -24.14 -1.94 -24.20
CA ASN A 860 -25.14 -1.74 -25.25
C ASN A 860 -24.49 -1.81 -26.65
N GLN A 861 -24.97 -2.72 -27.49
CA GLN A 861 -24.40 -2.95 -28.82
C GLN A 861 -24.57 -1.76 -29.77
N GLU A 862 -25.72 -1.09 -29.74
CA GLU A 862 -26.02 0.06 -30.60
C GLU A 862 -25.13 1.25 -30.27
N ASP A 863 -24.85 1.46 -28.98
CA ASP A 863 -23.92 2.49 -28.51
C ASP A 863 -22.50 2.25 -29.01
N VAL A 864 -21.99 1.01 -28.90
CA VAL A 864 -20.66 0.67 -29.43
C VAL A 864 -20.62 0.82 -30.95
N ALA A 865 -21.66 0.37 -31.66
CA ALA A 865 -21.76 0.52 -33.11
C ALA A 865 -21.75 2.00 -33.53
N ARG A 866 -22.49 2.86 -32.82
CA ARG A 866 -22.52 4.31 -33.03
C ARG A 866 -21.12 4.92 -32.86
N VAL A 867 -20.40 4.58 -31.80
CA VAL A 867 -19.03 5.11 -31.59
C VAL A 867 -18.08 4.65 -32.69
N LEU A 868 -18.13 3.39 -33.11
CA LEU A 868 -17.29 2.89 -34.21
C LEU A 868 -17.63 3.54 -35.55
N GLN A 869 -18.91 3.85 -35.80
CA GLN A 869 -19.33 4.63 -36.97
C GLN A 869 -18.80 6.05 -36.93
N THR A 870 -18.83 6.71 -35.76
CA THR A 870 -18.24 8.03 -35.58
C THR A 870 -16.74 8.01 -35.89
N ILE A 871 -15.98 7.08 -35.29
CA ILE A 871 -14.54 6.91 -35.56
C ILE A 871 -14.27 6.77 -37.06
N LYS A 872 -15.04 5.92 -37.74
CA LYS A 872 -14.89 5.69 -39.18
C LYS A 872 -15.18 6.95 -40.03
N ALA A 873 -16.04 7.84 -39.55
CA ALA A 873 -16.45 9.04 -40.27
C ALA A 873 -15.53 10.25 -40.00
N THR A 874 -14.97 10.38 -38.80
CA THR A 874 -14.30 11.61 -38.33
C THR A 874 -12.80 11.48 -38.09
N MET A 875 -12.27 10.26 -38.00
CA MET A 875 -10.91 10.00 -37.53
C MET A 875 -10.12 9.06 -38.45
N PRO A 876 -8.78 9.00 -38.32
CA PRO A 876 -7.98 7.95 -38.97
C PRO A 876 -8.40 6.54 -38.52
N PRO A 877 -7.96 5.48 -39.23
CA PRO A 877 -8.35 4.11 -38.92
C PRO A 877 -8.08 3.70 -37.47
N LEU A 878 -9.04 2.99 -36.87
CA LEU A 878 -8.89 2.39 -35.53
C LEU A 878 -7.85 1.27 -35.59
N GLN A 879 -6.79 1.37 -34.79
CA GLN A 879 -5.74 0.34 -34.72
C GLN A 879 -5.56 -0.25 -33.33
N GLY A 880 -6.17 0.27 -32.27
CA GLY A 880 -6.05 -0.34 -30.96
C GLY A 880 -7.19 -0.05 -30.03
N ILE A 881 -7.49 -1.02 -29.16
CA ILE A 881 -8.55 -0.94 -28.17
C ILE A 881 -7.99 -1.30 -26.80
N ILE A 882 -8.26 -0.46 -25.80
CA ILE A 882 -8.04 -0.75 -24.37
C ILE A 882 -9.39 -0.73 -23.67
N HIS A 883 -9.80 -1.91 -23.21
CA HIS A 883 -11.03 -2.10 -22.47
C HIS A 883 -10.77 -2.01 -20.96
N ALA A 884 -10.90 -0.80 -20.40
CA ALA A 884 -10.78 -0.51 -18.97
C ALA A 884 -12.12 -0.23 -18.27
N ALA A 885 -13.25 -0.49 -18.94
CA ALA A 885 -14.57 -0.32 -18.32
C ALA A 885 -14.82 -1.41 -17.27
N GLY A 886 -15.33 -1.00 -16.12
CA GLY A 886 -15.65 -1.91 -15.02
C GLY A 886 -16.46 -1.20 -13.95
N VAL A 887 -17.21 -1.99 -13.17
CA VAL A 887 -17.95 -1.55 -12.00
C VAL A 887 -17.67 -2.55 -10.88
N ILE A 888 -17.47 -2.06 -9.67
CA ILE A 888 -17.44 -2.87 -8.46
C ILE A 888 -18.80 -2.80 -7.79
N ASP A 889 -19.31 -3.95 -7.39
CA ASP A 889 -20.53 -4.11 -6.58
C ASP A 889 -20.30 -5.26 -5.60
N ASP A 890 -19.27 -5.09 -4.77
CA ASP A 890 -18.78 -6.13 -3.86
C ASP A 890 -19.84 -6.50 -2.82
N GLY A 891 -19.78 -7.75 -2.39
CA GLY A 891 -20.65 -8.38 -1.43
C GLY A 891 -20.49 -9.89 -1.56
N ILE A 892 -20.38 -10.56 -0.42
CA ILE A 892 -20.42 -12.02 -0.34
C ILE A 892 -21.67 -12.60 -1.00
N LEU A 893 -21.59 -13.84 -1.44
CA LEU A 893 -22.65 -14.50 -2.21
C LEU A 893 -23.98 -14.53 -1.45
N GLU A 894 -23.98 -14.60 -0.12
CA GLU A 894 -25.23 -14.56 0.67
C GLU A 894 -26.01 -13.24 0.49
N GLN A 895 -25.31 -12.14 0.26
CA GLN A 895 -25.88 -10.78 0.11
C GLN A 895 -26.02 -10.34 -1.36
N GLN A 896 -25.60 -11.19 -2.29
CA GLN A 896 -25.74 -10.95 -3.72
C GLN A 896 -27.11 -11.41 -4.21
N ASN A 897 -27.58 -10.77 -5.26
CA ASN A 897 -28.70 -11.24 -6.06
C ASN A 897 -28.32 -11.17 -7.54
N TRP A 898 -29.17 -11.73 -8.40
CA TRP A 898 -28.91 -11.76 -9.83
C TRP A 898 -28.72 -10.36 -10.44
N GLU A 899 -29.54 -9.38 -10.03
CA GLU A 899 -29.50 -8.02 -10.57
C GLU A 899 -28.15 -7.33 -10.29
N ARG A 900 -27.67 -7.42 -9.05
CA ARG A 900 -26.36 -6.91 -8.63
C ARG A 900 -25.20 -7.60 -9.35
N LEU A 901 -25.26 -8.94 -9.42
CA LEU A 901 -24.25 -9.75 -10.09
C LEU A 901 -24.18 -9.42 -11.60
N ASN A 902 -25.32 -9.37 -12.29
CA ASN A 902 -25.40 -9.05 -13.72
C ASN A 902 -24.95 -7.61 -13.99
N ARG A 903 -25.29 -6.64 -13.14
CA ARG A 903 -24.86 -5.24 -13.26
C ARG A 903 -23.34 -5.07 -13.22
N ALA A 904 -22.65 -5.79 -12.32
CA ALA A 904 -21.19 -5.77 -12.25
C ALA A 904 -20.54 -6.49 -13.43
N MET A 905 -21.18 -7.57 -13.91
CA MET A 905 -20.68 -8.35 -15.05
C MET A 905 -20.87 -7.66 -16.40
N ALA A 906 -21.98 -6.94 -16.61
CA ALA A 906 -22.38 -6.36 -17.89
C ALA A 906 -21.26 -5.61 -18.66
N PRO A 907 -20.50 -4.66 -18.07
CA PRO A 907 -19.49 -3.92 -18.83
C PRO A 907 -18.33 -4.80 -19.32
N LYS A 908 -17.98 -5.87 -18.59
CA LYS A 908 -16.84 -6.75 -18.93
C LYS A 908 -17.28 -7.98 -19.75
N VAL A 909 -18.51 -8.46 -19.54
CA VAL A 909 -19.07 -9.59 -20.28
C VAL A 909 -19.68 -9.10 -21.59
N LYS A 910 -20.85 -8.43 -21.53
CA LYS A 910 -21.53 -7.91 -22.73
C LYS A 910 -20.67 -6.88 -23.45
N GLY A 911 -19.96 -6.02 -22.71
CA GLY A 911 -19.12 -4.98 -23.30
C GLY A 911 -17.94 -5.51 -24.11
N THR A 912 -17.17 -6.46 -23.58
CA THR A 912 -16.07 -7.06 -24.35
C THR A 912 -16.59 -7.91 -25.50
N TRP A 913 -17.76 -8.56 -25.36
CA TRP A 913 -18.43 -9.26 -26.45
C TRP A 913 -18.81 -8.31 -27.60
N ASN A 914 -19.43 -7.17 -27.30
CA ASN A 914 -19.79 -6.14 -28.29
C ASN A 914 -18.55 -5.62 -29.02
N LEU A 915 -17.50 -5.28 -28.26
CA LEU A 915 -16.22 -4.85 -28.84
C LEU A 915 -15.63 -5.93 -29.74
N HIS A 916 -15.67 -7.20 -29.32
CA HIS A 916 -15.17 -8.29 -30.15
C HIS A 916 -15.94 -8.41 -31.47
N GLN A 917 -17.27 -8.57 -31.41
CA GLN A 917 -18.14 -8.78 -32.57
C GLN A 917 -18.02 -7.65 -33.59
N LEU A 918 -18.02 -6.39 -33.13
CA LEU A 918 -18.04 -5.22 -34.01
C LEU A 918 -16.65 -4.87 -34.58
N THR A 919 -15.58 -5.54 -34.14
CA THR A 919 -14.19 -5.20 -34.55
C THR A 919 -13.41 -6.35 -35.17
N GLN A 920 -14.03 -7.52 -35.40
CA GLN A 920 -13.35 -8.69 -35.99
C GLN A 920 -12.70 -8.39 -37.34
N ASN A 921 -13.32 -7.53 -38.15
CA ASN A 921 -12.86 -7.17 -39.50
C ASN A 921 -11.95 -5.92 -39.53
N LEU A 922 -11.55 -5.39 -38.37
CA LEU A 922 -10.69 -4.21 -38.30
C LEU A 922 -9.22 -4.63 -38.12
N PRO A 923 -8.27 -3.93 -38.78
CA PRO A 923 -6.84 -4.24 -38.69
C PRO A 923 -6.25 -3.68 -37.39
N LEU A 924 -6.69 -4.22 -36.25
CA LEU A 924 -6.18 -3.83 -34.95
C LEU A 924 -4.75 -4.38 -34.76
N ASP A 925 -3.87 -3.56 -34.22
CA ASP A 925 -2.55 -3.95 -33.70
C ASP A 925 -2.67 -4.59 -32.32
N PHE A 926 -3.60 -4.11 -31.47
CA PHE A 926 -3.86 -4.69 -30.16
C PHE A 926 -5.33 -4.57 -29.72
N PHE A 927 -5.75 -5.53 -28.90
CA PHE A 927 -7.03 -5.53 -28.19
C PHE A 927 -6.74 -5.95 -26.74
N VAL A 928 -6.69 -4.99 -25.83
CA VAL A 928 -6.26 -5.20 -24.46
C VAL A 928 -7.45 -5.13 -23.50
N CYS A 929 -7.67 -6.18 -22.73
CA CYS A 929 -8.66 -6.23 -21.65
C CYS A 929 -7.97 -5.99 -20.30
N PHE A 930 -8.40 -4.98 -19.56
CA PHE A 930 -7.95 -4.76 -18.19
C PHE A 930 -8.77 -5.65 -17.27
N SER A 931 -8.28 -6.87 -17.08
CA SER A 931 -8.81 -7.86 -16.17
C SER A 931 -8.29 -7.64 -14.74
N SER A 932 -8.51 -8.60 -13.84
CA SER A 932 -8.07 -8.50 -12.46
C SER A 932 -7.58 -9.84 -11.92
N ILE A 933 -6.60 -9.78 -11.01
CA ILE A 933 -6.10 -10.94 -10.28
C ILE A 933 -7.20 -11.73 -9.55
N ALA A 934 -8.34 -11.10 -9.22
CA ALA A 934 -9.51 -11.75 -8.64
C ALA A 934 -10.07 -12.90 -9.50
N SER A 935 -9.94 -12.83 -10.82
CA SER A 935 -10.34 -13.93 -11.73
C SER A 935 -9.35 -15.11 -11.75
N LEU A 936 -8.09 -14.87 -11.34
CA LEU A 936 -7.06 -15.92 -11.24
C LEU A 936 -7.09 -16.58 -9.86
N LEU A 937 -7.02 -15.78 -8.80
CA LEU A 937 -6.88 -16.27 -7.43
C LEU A 937 -8.21 -16.43 -6.71
N GLY A 938 -9.30 -15.83 -7.17
CA GLY A 938 -10.48 -15.58 -6.35
C GLY A 938 -10.26 -14.42 -5.38
N SER A 939 -11.36 -13.82 -4.92
CA SER A 939 -11.32 -12.82 -3.85
C SER A 939 -12.65 -12.85 -3.09
N PRO A 940 -12.65 -12.88 -1.74
CA PRO A 940 -13.87 -12.86 -0.96
C PRO A 940 -14.72 -11.62 -1.24
N GLY A 941 -16.02 -11.78 -1.38
CA GLY A 941 -16.95 -10.70 -1.68
C GLY A 941 -16.92 -10.21 -3.13
N GLN A 942 -16.07 -10.78 -3.98
CA GLN A 942 -15.89 -10.33 -5.37
C GLN A 942 -16.33 -11.39 -6.40
N GLY A 943 -17.30 -12.25 -6.06
CA GLY A 943 -17.72 -13.35 -6.93
C GLY A 943 -18.24 -12.87 -8.29
N ASN A 944 -19.00 -11.76 -8.31
CA ASN A 944 -19.47 -11.12 -9.54
C ASN A 944 -18.32 -10.53 -10.38
N TYR A 945 -17.35 -9.87 -9.74
CA TYR A 945 -16.21 -9.25 -10.39
C TYR A 945 -15.22 -10.30 -10.92
N ALA A 946 -14.93 -11.34 -10.14
CA ALA A 946 -14.11 -12.48 -10.57
C ALA A 946 -14.73 -13.17 -11.79
N ALA A 947 -16.04 -13.44 -11.77
CA ALA A 947 -16.80 -14.01 -12.88
C ALA A 947 -16.74 -13.13 -14.14
N ALA A 948 -16.94 -11.82 -13.98
CA ALA A 948 -16.88 -10.85 -15.09
C ALA A 948 -15.52 -10.83 -15.79
N ASN A 949 -14.44 -10.87 -15.01
CA ASN A 949 -13.07 -10.84 -15.51
C ASN A 949 -12.66 -12.17 -16.17
N ALA A 950 -13.14 -13.31 -15.64
CA ALA A 950 -12.90 -14.62 -16.26
C ALA A 950 -13.47 -14.72 -17.69
N PHE A 951 -14.58 -14.01 -17.99
CA PHE A 951 -15.09 -13.90 -19.36
C PHE A 951 -14.10 -13.25 -20.32
N MET A 952 -13.52 -12.13 -19.92
CA MET A 952 -12.55 -11.40 -20.76
C MET A 952 -11.31 -12.24 -21.00
N ASP A 953 -10.85 -12.95 -19.96
CA ASP A 953 -9.72 -13.86 -20.05
C ASP A 953 -9.97 -14.95 -21.09
N ALA A 954 -11.13 -15.62 -21.04
CA ALA A 954 -11.49 -16.63 -22.03
C ALA A 954 -11.66 -16.04 -23.45
N LEU A 955 -12.24 -14.85 -23.56
CA LEU A 955 -12.47 -14.19 -24.85
C LEU A 955 -11.15 -13.80 -25.55
N VAL A 956 -10.11 -13.38 -24.84
CA VAL A 956 -8.82 -13.06 -25.50
C VAL A 956 -8.14 -14.30 -26.06
N HIS A 957 -8.25 -15.46 -25.39
CA HIS A 957 -7.78 -16.74 -25.94
C HIS A 957 -8.57 -17.12 -27.20
N HIS A 958 -9.89 -16.93 -27.18
CA HIS A 958 -10.72 -17.14 -28.37
C HIS A 958 -10.31 -16.23 -29.54
N ARG A 959 -10.08 -14.93 -29.28
CA ARG A 959 -9.59 -13.99 -30.30
C ARG A 959 -8.27 -14.43 -30.91
N GLN A 960 -7.32 -14.86 -30.08
CA GLN A 960 -6.03 -15.37 -30.56
C GLN A 960 -6.18 -16.63 -31.42
N ALA A 961 -7.09 -17.53 -31.08
CA ALA A 961 -7.38 -18.71 -31.90
C ALA A 961 -7.95 -18.36 -33.28
N LEU A 962 -8.60 -17.19 -33.43
CA LEU A 962 -9.03 -16.64 -34.72
C LEU A 962 -7.91 -15.87 -35.47
N GLY A 963 -6.70 -15.80 -34.90
CA GLY A 963 -5.60 -14.98 -35.41
C GLY A 963 -5.80 -13.47 -35.20
N LEU A 964 -6.76 -13.08 -34.36
CA LEU A 964 -7.02 -11.69 -34.01
C LEU A 964 -6.20 -11.29 -32.77
N PRO A 965 -5.76 -10.02 -32.66
CA PRO A 965 -5.06 -9.58 -31.46
C PRO A 965 -5.99 -9.69 -30.24
N GLY A 966 -5.40 -10.12 -29.13
CA GLY A 966 -6.05 -10.24 -27.82
C GLY A 966 -5.00 -10.37 -26.73
N LEU A 967 -5.12 -9.54 -25.69
CA LEU A 967 -4.30 -9.57 -24.48
C LEU A 967 -5.21 -9.28 -23.28
N SER A 968 -5.28 -10.17 -22.31
CA SER A 968 -5.88 -9.90 -21.00
C SER A 968 -4.78 -9.70 -19.97
N ILE A 969 -4.86 -8.60 -19.21
CA ILE A 969 -3.93 -8.33 -18.12
C ILE A 969 -4.70 -8.41 -16.81
N ASN A 970 -4.43 -9.44 -16.00
CA ASN A 970 -5.05 -9.63 -14.70
C ASN A 970 -4.32 -8.77 -13.67
N TRP A 971 -4.68 -7.49 -13.58
CA TRP A 971 -4.01 -6.53 -12.69
C TRP A 971 -4.27 -6.82 -11.21
N GLY A 972 -3.20 -6.71 -10.41
CA GLY A 972 -3.25 -6.53 -8.96
C GLY A 972 -3.70 -5.13 -8.55
N LEU A 973 -3.52 -4.78 -7.28
CA LEU A 973 -4.01 -3.51 -6.75
C LEU A 973 -3.15 -2.34 -7.26
N TRP A 974 -3.75 -1.36 -7.92
CA TRP A 974 -3.06 -0.13 -8.30
C TRP A 974 -3.00 0.85 -7.13
N LYS A 975 -1.83 1.47 -6.93
CA LYS A 975 -1.62 2.53 -5.94
C LYS A 975 -2.21 3.84 -6.45
N GLU A 976 -2.96 4.55 -5.60
CA GLU A 976 -3.46 5.92 -5.87
C GLU A 976 -4.36 6.08 -7.13
N SER A 977 -4.69 4.99 -7.84
CA SER A 977 -5.47 4.97 -9.08
C SER A 977 -6.29 3.66 -9.19
N GLY A 978 -7.28 3.64 -10.07
CA GLY A 978 -8.19 2.50 -10.24
C GLY A 978 -9.19 2.32 -9.10
N MET A 979 -9.92 1.21 -9.13
CA MET A 979 -11.03 0.96 -8.20
C MET A 979 -10.55 0.64 -6.77
N ALA A 980 -9.29 0.19 -6.62
CA ALA A 980 -8.64 -0.05 -5.33
C ALA A 980 -8.31 1.23 -4.55
N ALA A 981 -8.23 2.39 -5.22
CA ALA A 981 -7.97 3.68 -4.57
C ALA A 981 -9.12 4.17 -3.68
N HIS A 982 -10.30 3.55 -3.79
CA HIS A 982 -11.47 3.81 -2.94
C HIS A 982 -11.54 2.90 -1.70
N LEU A 983 -10.69 1.88 -1.60
CA LEU A 983 -10.57 1.06 -0.39
C LEU A 983 -9.96 1.91 0.71
N GLY A 984 -10.60 1.93 1.89
CA GLY A 984 -10.07 2.65 3.06
C GLY A 984 -8.65 2.19 3.39
N SER A 985 -7.85 3.09 3.98
CA SER A 985 -6.43 2.85 4.32
C SER A 985 -6.21 1.59 5.17
N LEU A 986 -7.17 1.25 6.03
CA LEU A 986 -7.16 0.02 6.84
C LEU A 986 -7.21 -1.26 5.99
N VAL A 987 -8.07 -1.30 4.96
CA VAL A 987 -8.20 -2.46 4.06
C VAL A 987 -6.95 -2.62 3.20
N GLN A 988 -6.39 -1.52 2.69
CA GLN A 988 -5.13 -1.55 1.93
C GLN A 988 -3.94 -2.01 2.78
N ASN A 989 -3.82 -1.54 4.02
CA ASN A 989 -2.75 -1.96 4.94
C ASN A 989 -2.88 -3.45 5.30
N ARG A 990 -4.10 -3.96 5.48
CA ARG A 990 -4.35 -5.38 5.76
C ARG A 990 -3.92 -6.28 4.59
N ILE A 991 -4.28 -5.90 3.36
CA ILE A 991 -3.85 -6.61 2.14
C ILE A 991 -2.32 -6.60 2.00
N ALA A 992 -1.66 -5.48 2.33
CA ALA A 992 -0.20 -5.38 2.36
C ALA A 992 0.44 -6.26 3.45
N ALA A 993 -0.15 -6.32 4.65
CA ALA A 993 0.32 -7.19 5.73
C ALA A 993 0.23 -8.69 5.36
N GLN A 994 -0.76 -9.05 4.54
CA GLN A 994 -0.95 -10.38 3.95
C GLN A 994 0.06 -10.70 2.83
N GLY A 995 0.96 -9.78 2.49
CA GLY A 995 2.00 -9.97 1.49
C GLY A 995 1.61 -9.57 0.07
N VAL A 996 0.42 -9.00 -0.16
CA VAL A 996 0.00 -8.50 -1.47
C VAL A 996 0.31 -7.01 -1.56
N GLU A 997 1.19 -6.62 -2.48
CA GLU A 997 1.65 -5.25 -2.62
C GLU A 997 0.83 -4.46 -3.68
N THR A 998 1.05 -3.15 -3.75
CA THR A 998 0.40 -2.27 -4.72
C THR A 998 1.31 -1.91 -5.88
N ILE A 999 0.75 -1.84 -7.09
CA ILE A 999 1.42 -1.46 -8.33
C ILE A 999 1.41 0.06 -8.47
N ALA A 1000 2.57 0.72 -8.53
CA ALA A 1000 2.61 2.15 -8.81
C ALA A 1000 2.22 2.44 -10.27
N PRO A 1001 1.57 3.60 -10.56
CA PRO A 1001 1.12 3.94 -11.91
C PRO A 1001 2.17 3.76 -13.01
N GLN A 1002 3.39 4.25 -12.77
CA GLN A 1002 4.49 4.20 -13.73
C GLN A 1002 4.95 2.76 -13.99
N GLN A 1003 4.98 1.91 -12.96
CA GLN A 1003 5.37 0.50 -13.08
C GLN A 1003 4.31 -0.28 -13.88
N GLY A 1004 3.02 -0.05 -13.61
CA GLY A 1004 1.94 -0.67 -14.35
C GLY A 1004 1.94 -0.26 -15.83
N LEU A 1005 2.18 1.01 -16.14
CA LEU A 1005 2.31 1.49 -17.52
C LEU A 1005 3.54 0.93 -18.24
N GLN A 1006 4.66 0.74 -17.54
CA GLN A 1006 5.84 0.07 -18.09
C GLN A 1006 5.53 -1.39 -18.44
N ILE A 1007 4.86 -2.11 -17.55
CA ILE A 1007 4.43 -3.50 -17.82
C ILE A 1007 3.46 -3.56 -19.00
N LEU A 1008 2.53 -2.61 -19.11
CA LEU A 1008 1.64 -2.51 -20.28
C LEU A 1008 2.44 -2.34 -21.58
N ALA A 1009 3.43 -1.44 -21.60
CA ALA A 1009 4.29 -1.21 -22.76
C ALA A 1009 5.03 -2.51 -23.17
N ASP A 1010 5.61 -3.19 -22.19
CA ASP A 1010 6.33 -4.45 -22.37
C ASP A 1010 5.44 -5.57 -22.90
N LEU A 1011 4.21 -5.70 -22.40
CA LEU A 1011 3.28 -6.74 -22.81
C LEU A 1011 2.71 -6.50 -24.22
N LEU A 1012 2.56 -5.25 -24.65
CA LEU A 1012 2.11 -4.91 -26.00
C LEU A 1012 3.07 -5.37 -27.10
N ILE A 1013 4.37 -5.50 -26.80
CA ILE A 1013 5.39 -5.91 -27.77
C ILE A 1013 5.74 -7.41 -27.69
N LYS A 1014 5.25 -8.13 -26.66
CA LYS A 1014 5.52 -9.55 -26.44
C LYS A 1014 4.38 -10.41 -26.95
N ASP A 1015 4.66 -11.70 -27.17
CA ASP A 1015 3.62 -12.68 -27.50
C ASP A 1015 2.91 -13.21 -26.25
N ALA A 1016 2.19 -12.30 -25.58
CA ALA A 1016 1.40 -12.59 -24.41
C ALA A 1016 -0.10 -12.61 -24.76
N VAL A 1017 -0.83 -13.59 -24.22
CA VAL A 1017 -2.29 -13.70 -24.38
C VAL A 1017 -3.01 -13.34 -23.09
N GLN A 1018 -2.57 -13.90 -21.96
CA GLN A 1018 -3.10 -13.62 -20.64
C GLN A 1018 -1.95 -13.58 -19.63
N VAL A 1019 -1.83 -12.48 -18.88
CA VAL A 1019 -0.77 -12.31 -17.88
C VAL A 1019 -1.34 -11.72 -16.60
N GLY A 1020 -1.09 -12.40 -15.48
CA GLY A 1020 -1.31 -11.84 -14.15
C GLY A 1020 -0.15 -10.93 -13.75
N VAL A 1021 -0.49 -9.74 -13.25
CA VAL A 1021 0.49 -8.77 -12.75
C VAL A 1021 0.22 -8.57 -11.27
N LEU A 1022 1.04 -9.19 -10.43
CA LEU A 1022 0.81 -9.25 -9.00
C LEU A 1022 2.15 -9.11 -8.25
N PRO A 1023 2.46 -7.94 -7.68
CA PRO A 1023 3.56 -7.83 -6.74
C PRO A 1023 3.15 -8.51 -5.44
N ILE A 1024 3.81 -9.62 -5.10
CA ILE A 1024 3.43 -10.45 -3.95
C ILE A 1024 4.63 -11.10 -3.29
N ASN A 1025 4.61 -11.09 -1.96
CA ASN A 1025 5.48 -11.90 -1.13
C ASN A 1025 4.79 -13.24 -0.83
N TRP A 1026 5.13 -14.25 -1.63
CA TRP A 1026 4.57 -15.59 -1.50
C TRP A 1026 4.80 -16.23 -0.12
N SER A 1027 5.94 -15.96 0.52
CA SER A 1027 6.23 -16.50 1.85
C SER A 1027 5.25 -16.00 2.91
N LYS A 1028 4.83 -14.74 2.85
CA LYS A 1028 3.80 -14.16 3.73
C LYS A 1028 2.40 -14.62 3.33
N PHE A 1029 2.08 -14.59 2.04
CA PHE A 1029 0.75 -14.92 1.56
C PHE A 1029 0.37 -16.37 1.85
N LEU A 1030 1.31 -17.31 1.72
CA LEU A 1030 1.06 -18.73 2.01
C LEU A 1030 0.85 -19.01 3.50
N GLN A 1031 1.31 -18.14 4.41
CA GLN A 1031 1.08 -18.29 5.86
C GLN A 1031 -0.39 -18.05 6.25
N LEU A 1032 -1.21 -17.50 5.35
CA LEU A 1032 -2.65 -17.30 5.58
C LEU A 1032 -3.45 -18.62 5.56
N PHE A 1033 -2.86 -19.68 4.99
CA PHE A 1033 -3.48 -20.98 4.90
C PHE A 1033 -2.83 -21.93 5.92
N PRO A 1034 -3.61 -22.77 6.62
CA PRO A 1034 -3.02 -23.82 7.44
C PRO A 1034 -2.18 -24.75 6.54
N ALA A 1035 -1.10 -25.30 7.07
CA ALA A 1035 -0.17 -26.12 6.30
C ALA A 1035 -0.88 -27.27 5.56
N GLY A 1036 -0.78 -27.31 4.23
CA GLY A 1036 -1.41 -28.33 3.38
C GLY A 1036 -2.87 -28.03 3.00
N SER A 1037 -3.35 -26.81 3.26
CA SER A 1037 -4.68 -26.30 2.91
C SER A 1037 -4.63 -25.10 1.97
N GLU A 1038 -3.44 -24.75 1.46
CA GLU A 1038 -3.29 -23.76 0.41
C GLU A 1038 -4.12 -24.14 -0.86
N PRO A 1039 -4.64 -23.15 -1.61
CA PRO A 1039 -5.32 -23.42 -2.87
C PRO A 1039 -4.45 -24.26 -3.81
N SER A 1040 -5.01 -25.32 -4.39
CA SER A 1040 -4.29 -26.25 -5.29
C SER A 1040 -3.62 -25.55 -6.47
N LEU A 1041 -4.17 -24.42 -6.92
CA LEU A 1041 -3.57 -23.55 -7.93
C LEU A 1041 -2.15 -23.07 -7.56
N LEU A 1042 -1.88 -22.87 -6.27
CA LEU A 1042 -0.61 -22.34 -5.75
C LEU A 1042 0.39 -23.44 -5.35
N PHE A 1043 0.08 -24.70 -5.65
CA PHE A 1043 0.88 -25.84 -5.21
C PHE A 1043 2.38 -25.72 -5.58
N ASP A 1044 2.69 -25.39 -6.83
CA ASP A 1044 4.08 -25.30 -7.29
C ASP A 1044 4.84 -24.15 -6.60
N ILE A 1045 4.18 -23.01 -6.43
CA ILE A 1045 4.73 -21.85 -5.71
C ILE A 1045 4.98 -22.22 -4.24
N ALA A 1046 4.04 -22.90 -3.60
CA ALA A 1046 4.21 -23.36 -2.22
C ALA A 1046 5.36 -24.34 -2.06
N GLN A 1047 5.56 -25.24 -3.03
CA GLN A 1047 6.70 -26.17 -3.01
C GLN A 1047 8.05 -25.48 -3.21
N GLN A 1048 8.12 -24.47 -4.08
CA GLN A 1048 9.34 -23.68 -4.27
C GLN A 1048 9.75 -22.94 -2.99
N GLN A 1049 8.79 -22.43 -2.23
CA GLN A 1049 9.04 -21.71 -0.97
C GLN A 1049 9.39 -22.63 0.21
N ARG A 1050 9.15 -23.95 0.12
CA ARG A 1050 9.41 -24.94 1.18
C ARG A 1050 10.84 -25.51 1.21
N GLN A 1051 11.75 -25.06 0.34
CA GLN A 1051 13.17 -25.48 0.39
C GLN A 1051 13.90 -24.89 1.61
N PRO A 1052 14.90 -25.60 2.20
CA PRO A 1052 15.24 -25.44 3.61
C PRO A 1052 16.10 -24.18 3.88
N ALA A 1053 15.44 -23.07 4.18
CA ALA A 1053 16.02 -21.99 4.97
C ALA A 1053 15.61 -22.18 6.44
N ALA A 1054 16.54 -21.90 7.35
CA ALA A 1054 16.51 -22.22 8.77
C ALA A 1054 15.14 -22.02 9.45
N VAL A 1055 14.75 -23.04 10.23
CA VAL A 1055 13.60 -23.01 11.14
C VAL A 1055 13.78 -21.87 12.13
N THR A 1056 13.16 -20.73 11.87
CA THR A 1056 12.89 -19.72 12.88
C THR A 1056 11.66 -20.16 13.66
N THR A 1057 11.81 -20.16 14.98
CA THR A 1057 10.82 -20.51 16.00
C THR A 1057 9.44 -19.92 15.74
N GLN A 1058 8.52 -20.75 15.24
CA GLN A 1058 7.08 -20.56 15.41
C GLN A 1058 6.65 -21.15 16.76
N GLU A 1059 5.63 -20.54 17.37
CA GLU A 1059 4.94 -21.06 18.56
C GLU A 1059 4.69 -22.57 18.42
N THR A 1060 5.16 -23.33 19.40
CA THR A 1060 5.15 -24.80 19.36
C THR A 1060 3.71 -25.36 19.28
N PRO A 1061 3.46 -26.44 18.48
CA PRO A 1061 2.21 -27.20 18.46
C PRO A 1061 1.66 -27.59 19.85
N ALA A 1062 2.55 -27.63 20.86
CA ALA A 1062 2.24 -27.86 22.26
C ALA A 1062 1.24 -26.85 22.85
N GLN A 1063 1.35 -25.55 22.55
CA GLN A 1063 0.47 -24.52 23.12
C GLN A 1063 -0.96 -24.59 22.54
N LYS A 1064 -1.09 -24.99 21.27
CA LYS A 1064 -2.37 -25.16 20.58
C LYS A 1064 -3.14 -26.39 21.08
N GLN A 1065 -2.44 -27.50 21.31
CA GLN A 1065 -3.00 -28.68 21.97
C GLN A 1065 -3.37 -28.38 23.43
N GLU A 1066 -2.57 -27.58 24.12
CA GLU A 1066 -2.82 -27.20 25.52
C GLU A 1066 -4.08 -26.33 25.68
N PHE A 1067 -4.34 -25.35 24.80
CA PHE A 1067 -5.58 -24.55 24.86
C PHE A 1067 -6.83 -25.38 24.52
N LEU A 1068 -6.75 -26.28 23.53
CA LEU A 1068 -7.84 -27.21 23.20
C LEU A 1068 -8.12 -28.20 24.33
N HIS A 1069 -7.07 -28.74 24.98
CA HIS A 1069 -7.21 -29.59 26.16
C HIS A 1069 -7.82 -28.81 27.34
N GLN A 1070 -7.35 -27.59 27.62
CA GLN A 1070 -7.93 -26.73 28.65
C GLN A 1070 -9.42 -26.43 28.39
N LEU A 1071 -9.83 -26.23 27.13
CA LEU A 1071 -11.24 -26.04 26.76
C LEU A 1071 -12.08 -27.33 26.92
N GLN A 1072 -11.49 -28.50 26.68
CA GLN A 1072 -12.18 -29.80 26.81
C GLN A 1072 -12.32 -30.25 28.28
N ASP A 1073 -11.32 -29.95 29.12
CA ASP A 1073 -11.25 -30.35 30.52
C ASP A 1073 -11.89 -29.32 31.49
N ALA A 1074 -12.17 -28.10 31.03
CA ALA A 1074 -12.76 -27.04 31.85
C ALA A 1074 -14.23 -27.32 32.25
N VAL A 1075 -14.57 -27.03 33.51
CA VAL A 1075 -15.95 -27.04 34.02
C VAL A 1075 -16.77 -25.96 33.29
N LYS A 1076 -18.09 -26.19 33.15
CA LYS A 1076 -19.01 -25.38 32.32
C LYS A 1076 -18.92 -23.85 32.52
N SER A 1077 -18.65 -23.37 33.74
CA SER A 1077 -18.47 -21.93 34.03
C SER A 1077 -17.17 -21.36 33.48
N ASP A 1078 -16.10 -22.15 33.50
CA ASP A 1078 -14.74 -21.73 33.17
C ASP A 1078 -14.55 -21.76 31.65
N ARG A 1079 -15.14 -22.75 30.97
CA ARG A 1079 -15.10 -22.87 29.51
C ARG A 1079 -15.78 -21.69 28.80
N HIS A 1080 -16.95 -21.25 29.30
CA HIS A 1080 -17.66 -20.09 28.74
C HIS A 1080 -16.85 -18.80 28.91
N SER A 1081 -16.20 -18.62 30.06
CA SER A 1081 -15.34 -17.46 30.33
C SER A 1081 -14.09 -17.44 29.45
N LEU A 1082 -13.46 -18.59 29.23
CA LEU A 1082 -12.30 -18.76 28.34
C LEU A 1082 -12.67 -18.46 26.88
N LEU A 1083 -13.78 -19.01 26.38
CA LEU A 1083 -14.28 -18.73 25.03
C LEU A 1083 -14.65 -17.26 24.85
N THR A 1084 -15.20 -16.61 25.89
CA THR A 1084 -15.50 -15.17 25.87
C THR A 1084 -14.24 -14.35 25.69
N ALA A 1085 -13.22 -14.58 26.53
CA ALA A 1085 -11.96 -13.84 26.45
C ALA A 1085 -11.25 -14.06 25.11
N TYR A 1086 -11.27 -15.30 24.58
CA TYR A 1086 -10.71 -15.62 23.27
C TYR A 1086 -11.45 -14.88 22.14
N THR A 1087 -12.78 -14.98 22.10
CA THR A 1087 -13.60 -14.40 21.03
C THR A 1087 -13.52 -12.87 21.05
N GLN A 1088 -13.51 -12.24 22.24
CA GLN A 1088 -13.31 -10.80 22.39
C GLN A 1088 -11.95 -10.35 21.86
N LYS A 1089 -10.86 -11.06 22.23
CA LYS A 1089 -9.52 -10.76 21.71
C LYS A 1089 -9.44 -10.92 20.20
N LEU A 1090 -10.06 -11.96 19.65
CA LEU A 1090 -10.05 -12.22 18.23
C LEU A 1090 -10.81 -11.15 17.43
N VAL A 1091 -12.02 -10.78 17.87
CA VAL A 1091 -12.81 -9.71 17.26
C VAL A 1091 -12.08 -8.37 17.36
N ALA A 1092 -11.48 -8.07 18.51
CA ALA A 1092 -10.68 -6.86 18.71
C ALA A 1092 -9.45 -6.82 17.78
N LYS A 1093 -8.71 -7.93 17.67
CA LYS A 1093 -7.58 -8.09 16.74
C LYS A 1093 -8.00 -7.82 15.30
N ILE A 1094 -9.10 -8.42 14.84
CA ILE A 1094 -9.56 -8.30 13.44
C ILE A 1094 -10.07 -6.89 13.13
N LEU A 1095 -10.75 -6.25 14.09
CA LEU A 1095 -11.19 -4.85 13.97
C LEU A 1095 -10.05 -3.82 14.14
N GLY A 1096 -8.84 -4.25 14.55
CA GLY A 1096 -7.73 -3.34 14.83
C GLY A 1096 -7.97 -2.47 16.07
N HIS A 1097 -8.77 -2.95 17.02
CA HIS A 1097 -9.13 -2.28 18.26
C HIS A 1097 -8.64 -3.07 19.48
N SER A 1098 -8.56 -2.43 20.64
CA SER A 1098 -8.36 -3.14 21.92
C SER A 1098 -9.69 -3.69 22.43
N THR A 1099 -9.65 -4.76 23.23
CA THR A 1099 -10.88 -5.35 23.82
C THR A 1099 -11.66 -4.37 24.69
N SER A 1100 -11.01 -3.34 25.24
CA SER A 1100 -11.67 -2.29 26.05
C SER A 1100 -12.45 -1.27 25.23
N GLN A 1101 -12.28 -1.22 23.91
CA GLN A 1101 -12.90 -0.22 23.02
C GLN A 1101 -14.18 -0.71 22.34
N LEU A 1102 -14.54 -1.98 22.52
CA LEU A 1102 -15.64 -2.61 21.79
C LEU A 1102 -16.79 -2.99 22.72
N ASP A 1103 -18.00 -2.59 22.34
CA ASP A 1103 -19.22 -3.05 23.00
C ASP A 1103 -19.61 -4.43 22.47
N PHE A 1104 -19.09 -5.47 23.12
CA PHE A 1104 -19.29 -6.86 22.73
C PHE A 1104 -20.72 -7.40 22.91
N GLN A 1105 -21.65 -6.58 23.41
CA GLN A 1105 -23.09 -6.88 23.43
C GLN A 1105 -23.77 -6.51 22.10
N GLN A 1106 -23.16 -5.64 21.28
CA GLN A 1106 -23.73 -5.24 19.99
C GLN A 1106 -23.50 -6.29 18.90
N PRO A 1107 -24.36 -6.32 17.87
CA PRO A 1107 -24.11 -7.04 16.64
C PRO A 1107 -22.73 -6.73 16.05
N LEU A 1108 -21.98 -7.77 15.65
CA LEU A 1108 -20.64 -7.64 15.08
C LEU A 1108 -20.61 -6.72 13.85
N ILE A 1109 -21.68 -6.71 13.05
CA ILE A 1109 -21.81 -5.82 11.89
C ILE A 1109 -21.83 -4.34 12.27
N ASN A 1110 -22.42 -4.00 13.43
CA ASN A 1110 -22.45 -2.63 13.96
C ASN A 1110 -21.11 -2.22 14.57
N LEU A 1111 -20.28 -3.19 14.97
CA LEU A 1111 -18.89 -2.98 15.37
C LEU A 1111 -17.94 -2.79 14.18
N GLY A 1112 -18.45 -2.85 12.94
CA GLY A 1112 -17.66 -2.66 11.72
C GLY A 1112 -17.05 -3.93 11.15
N VAL A 1113 -17.49 -5.12 11.61
CA VAL A 1113 -17.12 -6.39 10.98
C VAL A 1113 -17.80 -6.45 9.61
N ASP A 1114 -17.01 -6.32 8.55
CA ASP A 1114 -17.46 -6.49 7.17
C ASP A 1114 -17.38 -7.97 6.73
N SER A 1115 -17.77 -8.23 5.49
CA SER A 1115 -17.80 -9.58 4.95
C SER A 1115 -16.42 -10.23 4.80
N PHE A 1116 -15.35 -9.44 4.64
CA PHE A 1116 -13.98 -9.96 4.59
C PHE A 1116 -13.51 -10.34 6.00
N MET A 1117 -13.78 -9.46 6.99
CA MET A 1117 -13.47 -9.70 8.40
C MET A 1117 -14.24 -10.90 8.97
N SER A 1118 -15.46 -11.16 8.47
CA SER A 1118 -16.27 -12.33 8.85
C SER A 1118 -15.61 -13.66 8.46
N ILE A 1119 -14.93 -13.70 7.31
CA ILE A 1119 -14.21 -14.88 6.83
C ILE A 1119 -12.90 -15.07 7.59
N GLU A 1120 -12.20 -13.96 7.89
CA GLU A 1120 -11.02 -13.98 8.76
C GLU A 1120 -11.37 -14.51 10.16
N LEU A 1121 -12.49 -14.05 10.74
CA LEU A 1121 -13.03 -14.55 12.01
C LEU A 1121 -13.31 -16.05 11.95
N LYS A 1122 -14.01 -16.52 10.91
CA LYS A 1122 -14.29 -17.94 10.68
C LYS A 1122 -13.00 -18.75 10.63
N ASN A 1123 -12.02 -18.33 9.84
CA ASN A 1123 -10.77 -19.06 9.63
C ASN A 1123 -9.93 -19.12 10.92
N GLU A 1124 -9.85 -18.02 11.66
CA GLU A 1124 -9.13 -17.96 12.94
C GLU A 1124 -9.79 -18.84 14.00
N ILE A 1125 -11.12 -18.84 14.08
CA ILE A 1125 -11.92 -19.73 14.93
C ILE A 1125 -11.67 -21.20 14.55
N LYS A 1126 -11.81 -21.54 13.27
CA LYS A 1126 -11.58 -22.91 12.80
C LYS A 1126 -10.15 -23.37 13.09
N THR A 1127 -9.19 -22.46 12.93
CA THR A 1127 -7.77 -22.76 13.15
C THR A 1127 -7.48 -23.03 14.63
N HIS A 1128 -8.01 -22.24 15.57
CA HIS A 1128 -7.64 -22.33 16.98
C HIS A 1128 -8.54 -23.25 17.81
N ILE A 1129 -9.84 -23.31 17.51
CA ILE A 1129 -10.81 -24.09 18.30
C ILE A 1129 -11.47 -25.23 17.52
N ASN A 1130 -11.11 -25.45 16.25
CA ASN A 1130 -11.62 -26.51 15.37
C ASN A 1130 -13.15 -26.54 15.16
N VAL A 1131 -13.85 -25.47 15.56
CA VAL A 1131 -15.28 -25.28 15.29
C VAL A 1131 -15.42 -24.57 13.95
N ASP A 1132 -16.34 -25.04 13.11
CA ASP A 1132 -16.70 -24.35 11.88
C ASP A 1132 -17.91 -23.45 12.13
N VAL A 1133 -17.79 -22.17 11.80
CA VAL A 1133 -18.86 -21.17 11.98
C VAL A 1133 -19.32 -20.72 10.60
N PRO A 1134 -20.58 -20.95 10.20
CA PRO A 1134 -21.09 -20.46 8.92
C PRO A 1134 -20.91 -18.94 8.81
N VAL A 1135 -20.37 -18.45 7.69
CA VAL A 1135 -20.09 -17.00 7.51
C VAL A 1135 -21.35 -16.16 7.73
N VAL A 1136 -22.52 -16.68 7.31
CA VAL A 1136 -23.85 -16.08 7.50
C VAL A 1136 -24.11 -15.67 8.95
N LYS A 1137 -23.61 -16.44 9.94
CA LYS A 1137 -23.81 -16.12 11.36
C LYS A 1137 -23.18 -14.79 11.76
N PHE A 1138 -22.03 -14.43 11.20
CA PHE A 1138 -21.36 -13.15 11.49
C PHE A 1138 -22.08 -11.94 10.90
N LEU A 1139 -23.01 -12.19 9.97
CA LEU A 1139 -23.73 -11.16 9.20
C LEU A 1139 -25.18 -11.00 9.66
N GLU A 1140 -25.66 -11.91 10.51
CA GLU A 1140 -26.86 -11.75 11.33
C GLU A 1140 -26.55 -10.80 12.51
N ASP A 1141 -27.58 -10.43 13.31
CA ASP A 1141 -27.42 -9.66 14.55
C ASP A 1141 -26.73 -10.48 15.68
N ILE A 1142 -25.63 -11.18 15.37
CA ILE A 1142 -24.83 -11.93 16.34
C ILE A 1142 -23.90 -10.99 17.09
N SER A 1143 -23.88 -11.08 18.42
CA SER A 1143 -22.89 -10.42 19.26
C SER A 1143 -21.83 -11.43 19.70
N VAL A 1144 -20.76 -10.97 20.35
CA VAL A 1144 -19.74 -11.89 20.88
C VAL A 1144 -20.35 -12.87 21.89
N ALA A 1145 -21.33 -12.43 22.69
CA ALA A 1145 -21.99 -13.30 23.66
C ALA A 1145 -22.78 -14.45 23.00
N THR A 1146 -23.51 -14.17 21.91
CA THR A 1146 -24.24 -15.21 21.16
C THR A 1146 -23.30 -16.10 20.37
N LEU A 1147 -22.20 -15.56 19.82
CA LEU A 1147 -21.16 -16.36 19.17
C LEU A 1147 -20.48 -17.33 20.15
N VAL A 1148 -20.11 -16.87 21.34
CA VAL A 1148 -19.53 -17.73 22.39
C VAL A 1148 -20.49 -18.86 22.78
N THR A 1149 -21.78 -18.56 22.88
CA THR A 1149 -22.81 -19.57 23.17
C THR A 1149 -22.87 -20.63 22.07
N PHE A 1150 -22.84 -20.21 20.80
CA PHE A 1150 -22.78 -21.12 19.65
C PHE A 1150 -21.52 -22.00 19.67
N LEU A 1151 -20.35 -21.41 19.91
CA LEU A 1151 -19.08 -22.15 20.01
C LEU A 1151 -19.11 -23.18 21.15
N ASP A 1152 -19.65 -22.80 22.31
CA ASP A 1152 -19.81 -23.68 23.46
C ASP A 1152 -20.77 -24.85 23.20
N GLU A 1153 -21.83 -24.64 22.40
CA GLU A 1153 -22.74 -25.70 21.96
C GLU A 1153 -22.07 -26.66 20.97
N GLN A 1154 -21.40 -26.14 19.94
CA GLN A 1154 -20.72 -26.97 18.93
C GLN A 1154 -19.64 -27.87 19.55
N LEU A 1155 -18.87 -27.35 20.52
CA LEU A 1155 -17.88 -28.13 21.25
C LEU A 1155 -18.51 -29.27 22.08
N LYS A 1156 -19.74 -29.11 22.61
CA LYS A 1156 -20.48 -30.20 23.31
C LYS A 1156 -20.91 -31.29 22.34
N THR A 1157 -21.42 -30.92 21.18
CA THR A 1157 -21.87 -31.87 20.15
C THR A 1157 -20.69 -32.69 19.66
N SER A 1158 -19.55 -32.03 19.39
CA SER A 1158 -18.28 -32.65 18.98
C SER A 1158 -17.75 -33.68 19.99
N ALA A 1159 -17.78 -33.34 21.29
CA ALA A 1159 -17.36 -34.23 22.37
C ALA A 1159 -18.28 -35.47 22.50
N SER A 1160 -19.58 -35.28 22.32
CA SER A 1160 -20.59 -36.35 22.38
C SER A 1160 -20.41 -37.39 21.25
N THR A 1161 -20.06 -36.93 20.04
CA THR A 1161 -19.80 -37.82 18.90
C THR A 1161 -18.51 -38.61 19.06
N SER A 1162 -17.46 -38.01 19.65
CA SER A 1162 -16.19 -38.70 19.93
C SER A 1162 -16.32 -39.81 20.99
N LEU A 1163 -17.19 -39.61 21.99
CA LEU A 1163 -17.52 -40.61 23.01
C LEU A 1163 -18.41 -41.75 22.46
N ALA A 1164 -19.24 -41.48 21.46
CA ALA A 1164 -20.06 -42.50 20.80
C ALA A 1164 -19.23 -43.43 19.88
N VAL A 1165 -18.20 -42.90 19.20
CA VAL A 1165 -17.28 -43.69 18.37
C VAL A 1165 -16.36 -44.56 19.25
N ASN A 1166 -15.83 -44.02 20.35
CA ASN A 1166 -14.98 -44.79 21.28
C ASN A 1166 -15.75 -45.83 22.13
N ASN A 1167 -17.05 -45.65 22.36
CA ASN A 1167 -17.87 -46.65 23.04
C ASN A 1167 -18.41 -47.74 22.09
N GLY A 1168 -18.42 -47.50 20.77
CA GLY A 1168 -18.72 -48.52 19.77
C GLY A 1168 -17.61 -49.57 19.62
N GLU A 1169 -16.34 -49.16 19.72
CA GLU A 1169 -15.19 -50.09 19.61
C GLU A 1169 -14.85 -50.84 20.92
N ARG A 1170 -15.48 -50.50 22.06
CA ARG A 1170 -15.27 -51.21 23.33
C ARG A 1170 -16.40 -52.17 23.72
N ALA A 1171 -17.49 -52.25 22.96
CA ALA A 1171 -18.63 -53.12 23.27
C ALA A 1171 -18.67 -54.45 22.49
N GLU A 1172 -17.75 -54.71 21.54
CA GLU A 1172 -17.65 -56.00 20.82
C GLU A 1172 -16.60 -56.96 21.41
N GLY A 1173 -16.20 -56.76 22.67
CA GLY A 1173 -15.16 -57.54 23.32
C GLY A 1173 -15.46 -57.92 24.76
N GLU A 1174 -16.71 -58.33 25.08
CA GLU A 1174 -17.08 -59.25 26.17
C GLU A 1174 -18.62 -59.32 26.29
N LEU A 1175 -19.24 -60.17 25.46
CA LEU A 1175 -20.33 -61.13 25.79
C LEU A 1175 -20.76 -61.91 24.55
#